data_AF-A0A8T4M174-F1
#
_entry.id   AF-A0A8T4M174-F1
#
_cell.length_a   1.000
_cell.length_b   1.000
_cell.length_c   1.000
_cell.angle_alpha   90.00
_cell.angle_beta   90.00
_cell.angle_gamma   90.00
#
_symmetry.space_group_name_H-M   'P 1'
#
loop_
_entity.id
_entity.type
_entity.pdbx_description
1 polymer ?
#
loop_
_entity_poly.entity_id
_entity_poly.type
_entity_poly.pdbx_seq_one_letter_code
_entity_poly.pdbx_strand_id
1 'polypeptide(L)'
;MNKREVVKKRESLFLAVNIILSVFAFAFLVGLSVPSVSAQNPTPEKPVTDANPPPATGGVAASGSGIDISKLESGMLSNLPADTTIPEGFKAEKNPDGTINIVKENADGKTSGLLGSLFKPKTGAGGLLQGVIWATTAYGVVKWLAPKLGLSDELTGALSKGVGAGLFAGQTAYALFSPEAAAAEGKLGSIGGDLIIKDGVVGKGFGWIGAHPIVFGVGVGVVVFALSYKKVEYERIDFTCNPWEAPIGGNDCEKCNDGIQPCSEYRCKSLGQACGIVNAGTEDEKCVWLNPRDVSSPIIRAWDDALKVESVNKLTCDYTSLAQRPSGGGTEIECKETRNNCIPAFTPFEFGIQTNKPAQCKIDFKLTDSYEEMVYLFGESNLFDYNHTQRLNIPNKRAIEALIASQNDSLDTGTGIFIENNNQYDLYIRCLSANGYYNPDPYVVSFCVDDGPDATPPQIIETSIRDDQPVQYGVDEVPIFVYTNEPATCKWSRTDQQYDKMENGMTCASSIADMDANLLYPCRGTLTGLEDRKDNVYYFRCEDQPWAAEDERIRMTQSYVLTLKGTQPLNIKEDSIEPEVNEIVSGATSTVAVTLSLETENGYENGKAECYYSTDNNNFVPMFETNSFKHSQRQDLTQGDYTYYFRCVDLGGNTALGQTNFEVFVDTFAPMVVRVLNDANRLKIITDEDATCYYSVNENTKCNYEIGNNSVAQLMPHETQDDKNEHFAAWNINDIYYIKEGDDVDATA
;
A
#
# COMPACT_ATOMS: atom_id res chain seq x y z
N MET A 1 32.18 -2.01 39.97
CA MET A 1 31.14 -1.90 41.02
C MET A 1 31.47 -0.74 41.94
N ASN A 2 30.75 0.36 41.79
CA ASN A 2 31.04 1.61 42.49
C ASN A 2 30.59 1.52 43.96
N LYS A 3 31.29 2.14 44.91
CA LYS A 3 30.91 2.11 46.36
C LYS A 3 29.45 2.55 46.61
N ARG A 4 28.91 3.40 45.72
CA ARG A 4 27.50 3.84 45.72
C ARG A 4 26.49 2.73 45.37
N GLU A 5 26.88 1.75 44.56
CA GLU A 5 26.00 0.63 44.16
C GLU A 5 25.84 -0.42 45.26
N VAL A 6 26.89 -0.68 46.04
CA VAL A 6 26.84 -1.63 47.17
C VAL A 6 25.97 -1.09 48.31
N VAL A 7 25.99 0.24 48.53
CA VAL A 7 25.15 0.91 49.54
C VAL A 7 23.67 0.87 49.14
N LYS A 8 23.32 1.24 47.90
CA LYS A 8 21.93 1.18 47.42
C LYS A 8 21.36 -0.25 47.39
N LYS A 9 22.16 -1.24 47.00
CA LYS A 9 21.73 -2.65 47.00
C LYS A 9 21.48 -3.18 48.43
N ARG A 10 22.25 -2.71 49.42
CA ARG A 10 22.01 -2.99 50.84
C ARG A 10 20.75 -2.31 51.37
N GLU A 11 20.49 -1.06 50.97
CA GLU A 11 19.29 -0.31 51.37
C GLU A 11 18.02 -0.95 50.80
N SER A 12 18.00 -1.33 49.52
CA SER A 12 16.84 -1.99 48.90
C SER A 12 16.58 -3.39 49.45
N LEU A 13 17.65 -4.16 49.74
CA LEU A 13 17.51 -5.47 50.39
C LEU A 13 16.98 -5.34 51.83
N PHE A 14 17.46 -4.33 52.57
CA PHE A 14 16.99 -4.04 53.93
C PHE A 14 15.51 -3.61 53.92
N LEU A 15 15.09 -2.79 52.97
CA LEU A 15 13.69 -2.38 52.83
C LEU A 15 12.78 -3.57 52.48
N ALA A 16 13.20 -4.41 51.53
CA ALA A 16 12.44 -5.61 51.14
C ALA A 16 12.30 -6.61 52.30
N VAL A 17 13.38 -6.86 53.06
CA VAL A 17 13.35 -7.74 54.24
C VAL A 17 12.41 -7.19 55.31
N ASN A 18 12.41 -5.87 55.56
CA ASN A 18 11.49 -5.26 56.52
C ASN A 18 10.02 -5.35 56.07
N ILE A 19 9.73 -5.13 54.79
CA ILE A 19 8.36 -5.25 54.26
C ILE A 19 7.88 -6.71 54.36
N ILE A 20 8.72 -7.68 53.98
CA ILE A 20 8.40 -9.10 54.11
C ILE A 20 8.11 -9.45 55.58
N LEU A 21 8.99 -9.05 56.52
CA LEU A 21 8.79 -9.28 57.95
C LEU A 21 7.51 -8.63 58.48
N SER A 22 7.19 -7.42 58.02
CA SER A 22 5.99 -6.68 58.45
C SER A 22 4.70 -7.36 57.99
N VAL A 23 4.67 -7.87 56.76
CA VAL A 23 3.51 -8.62 56.21
C VAL A 23 3.30 -9.93 56.96
N PHE A 24 4.38 -10.66 57.27
CA PHE A 24 4.30 -11.88 58.08
C PHE A 24 3.82 -11.60 59.52
N ALA A 25 4.28 -10.52 60.15
CA ALA A 25 3.84 -10.12 61.48
C ALA A 25 2.34 -9.72 61.51
N PHE A 26 1.88 -9.00 60.49
CA PHE A 26 0.48 -8.61 60.34
C PHE A 26 -0.45 -9.82 60.15
N ALA A 27 -0.07 -10.78 59.29
CA ALA A 27 -0.83 -12.01 59.08
C ALA A 27 -0.99 -12.84 60.37
N PHE A 28 0.04 -12.87 61.23
CA PHE A 28 0.00 -13.55 62.52
C PHE A 28 -0.97 -12.89 63.51
N LEU A 29 -1.02 -11.55 63.55
CA LEU A 29 -1.92 -10.80 64.43
C LEU A 29 -3.40 -10.96 64.06
N VAL A 30 -3.71 -11.03 62.76
CA VAL A 30 -5.09 -11.19 62.28
C VAL A 30 -5.62 -12.62 62.51
N GLY A 31 -4.74 -13.62 62.58
CA GLY A 31 -5.14 -15.03 62.81
C GLY A 31 -5.65 -15.35 64.22
N LEU A 32 -5.48 -14.47 65.20
CA LEU A 32 -5.82 -14.72 66.62
C LEU A 32 -7.24 -14.28 67.04
N SER A 33 -8.04 -13.65 66.17
CA SER A 33 -9.19 -12.85 66.61
C SER A 33 -10.60 -13.27 66.12
N VAL A 34 -10.89 -14.54 65.77
CA VAL A 34 -12.28 -14.92 65.34
C VAL A 34 -12.76 -16.28 65.89
N PRO A 35 -13.77 -16.33 66.80
CA PRO A 35 -14.41 -17.58 67.24
C PRO A 35 -15.61 -18.00 66.36
N SER A 36 -15.81 -19.31 66.20
CA SER A 36 -16.80 -19.96 65.30
C SER A 36 -18.12 -20.35 65.96
N VAL A 37 -19.27 -20.17 65.29
CA VAL A 37 -20.59 -20.74 65.65
C VAL A 37 -21.07 -21.66 64.51
N SER A 38 -21.61 -22.85 64.84
CA SER A 38 -22.06 -23.91 63.91
C SER A 38 -23.51 -24.28 64.20
N ALA A 39 -24.36 -24.41 63.17
CA ALA A 39 -25.67 -25.05 63.26
C ALA A 39 -25.90 -25.98 62.05
N GLN A 40 -26.35 -27.21 62.33
CA GLN A 40 -26.60 -28.31 61.39
C GLN A 40 -27.99 -28.19 60.72
N ASN A 41 -28.08 -28.54 59.43
CA ASN A 41 -29.33 -28.81 58.70
C ASN A 41 -29.64 -30.32 58.65
N PRO A 42 -30.91 -30.75 58.73
CA PRO A 42 -31.37 -32.03 58.20
C PRO A 42 -31.84 -31.93 56.73
N THR A 43 -31.65 -33.05 56.02
CA THR A 43 -31.74 -33.27 54.56
C THR A 43 -33.16 -33.51 54.01
N PRO A 44 -33.36 -33.44 52.67
CA PRO A 44 -34.67 -33.27 52.03
C PRO A 44 -35.23 -34.53 51.33
N GLU A 45 -36.56 -34.55 51.15
CA GLU A 45 -37.28 -35.40 50.18
C GLU A 45 -37.87 -34.53 49.04
N LYS A 46 -38.02 -35.13 47.87
CA LYS A 46 -38.33 -34.54 46.55
C LYS A 46 -39.73 -35.05 46.08
N PRO A 47 -40.25 -34.64 44.92
CA PRO A 47 -40.91 -33.39 44.49
C PRO A 47 -42.42 -33.62 44.17
N VAL A 48 -43.17 -32.65 43.58
CA VAL A 48 -44.24 -32.86 42.54
C VAL A 48 -45.08 -31.57 42.20
N THR A 49 -45.15 -31.30 40.89
CA THR A 49 -46.16 -30.64 39.98
C THR A 49 -46.71 -29.20 40.12
N ASP A 50 -46.60 -28.47 38.98
CA ASP A 50 -47.49 -27.55 38.22
C ASP A 50 -48.60 -26.69 38.89
N ALA A 51 -48.54 -25.36 38.64
CA ALA A 51 -49.59 -24.45 38.10
C ALA A 51 -49.36 -22.94 38.49
N ASN A 52 -49.51 -22.01 37.53
CA ASN A 52 -49.45 -20.51 37.64
C ASN A 52 -50.77 -19.89 38.23
N PRO A 53 -50.98 -18.54 38.47
CA PRO A 53 -50.17 -17.29 38.64
C PRO A 53 -50.64 -16.44 39.90
N PRO A 54 -50.65 -15.06 40.02
CA PRO A 54 -49.66 -13.93 40.00
C PRO A 54 -49.54 -13.18 41.41
N PRO A 55 -49.42 -11.83 41.57
CA PRO A 55 -48.20 -11.06 41.86
C PRO A 55 -48.14 -10.25 43.21
N ALA A 56 -46.96 -9.65 43.46
CA ALA A 56 -46.69 -8.35 44.10
C ALA A 56 -46.22 -8.22 45.58
N THR A 57 -45.32 -7.22 45.72
CA THR A 57 -45.01 -6.34 46.87
C THR A 57 -43.93 -6.71 47.89
N GLY A 58 -42.98 -5.76 48.02
CA GLY A 58 -41.85 -5.75 48.94
C GLY A 58 -42.19 -5.32 50.37
N GLY A 59 -41.17 -5.31 51.24
CA GLY A 59 -41.33 -4.83 52.61
C GLY A 59 -40.22 -5.21 53.61
N VAL A 60 -39.05 -4.56 53.47
CA VAL A 60 -38.15 -4.02 54.52
C VAL A 60 -37.80 -4.86 55.77
N ALA A 61 -36.49 -5.07 55.99
CA ALA A 61 -35.84 -4.94 57.30
C ALA A 61 -34.35 -4.56 57.14
N ALA A 62 -33.87 -3.72 58.06
CA ALA A 62 -32.61 -2.98 57.99
C ALA A 62 -31.48 -3.53 58.88
N SER A 63 -30.28 -2.96 58.64
CA SER A 63 -29.13 -2.76 59.56
C SER A 63 -28.08 -3.87 59.69
N GLY A 64 -26.87 -3.57 59.19
CA GLY A 64 -25.63 -4.27 59.53
C GLY A 64 -24.50 -4.01 58.52
N SER A 65 -23.76 -2.92 58.71
CA SER A 65 -22.64 -2.38 57.92
C SER A 65 -21.65 -3.40 57.31
N GLY A 66 -21.65 -3.48 55.98
CA GLY A 66 -20.59 -4.02 55.13
C GLY A 66 -20.23 -3.00 54.04
N ILE A 67 -18.96 -2.93 53.66
CA ILE A 67 -18.46 -2.01 52.63
C ILE A 67 -18.98 -2.47 51.26
N ASP A 68 -19.77 -1.62 50.60
CA ASP A 68 -20.35 -1.87 49.28
C ASP A 68 -19.33 -1.56 48.18
N ILE A 69 -19.09 -2.54 47.31
CA ILE A 69 -18.07 -2.55 46.25
C ILE A 69 -18.67 -2.12 44.90
N SER A 70 -19.91 -1.63 44.89
CA SER A 70 -20.62 -1.10 43.71
C SER A 70 -20.07 0.24 43.15
N LYS A 71 -18.88 0.68 43.57
CA LYS A 71 -18.22 1.93 43.12
C LYS A 71 -16.84 1.75 42.46
N LEU A 72 -16.57 0.61 41.83
CA LEU A 72 -15.45 0.47 40.90
C LEU A 72 -15.94 -0.06 39.55
N GLU A 73 -15.72 0.76 38.52
CA GLU A 73 -16.27 0.66 37.16
C GLU A 73 -15.84 -0.60 36.38
N SER A 74 -16.69 -0.95 35.40
CA SER A 74 -16.76 -2.19 34.62
C SER A 74 -15.63 -2.45 33.61
N GLY A 75 -14.45 -1.84 33.75
CA GLY A 75 -13.35 -1.95 32.77
C GLY A 75 -12.32 -3.07 33.03
N MET A 76 -12.50 -3.90 34.06
CA MET A 76 -11.42 -4.78 34.57
C MET A 76 -11.63 -6.29 34.34
N LEU A 77 -12.63 -6.68 33.54
CA LEU A 77 -12.96 -8.09 33.28
C LEU A 77 -12.73 -8.55 31.83
N SER A 78 -12.17 -7.69 30.96
CA SER A 78 -11.99 -7.98 29.53
C SER A 78 -10.54 -8.18 29.05
N ASN A 79 -9.55 -8.24 29.96
CA ASN A 79 -8.15 -8.49 29.59
C ASN A 79 -7.55 -9.70 30.31
N LEU A 80 -8.15 -10.87 30.08
CA LEU A 80 -7.53 -12.17 30.38
C LEU A 80 -7.17 -12.87 29.04
N PRO A 81 -5.92 -13.31 28.84
CA PRO A 81 -5.54 -14.09 27.66
C PRO A 81 -6.39 -15.36 27.54
N ALA A 82 -6.79 -15.69 26.31
CA ALA A 82 -7.81 -16.69 25.97
C ALA A 82 -7.45 -18.18 26.25
N ASP A 83 -6.51 -18.47 27.13
CA ASP A 83 -6.16 -19.85 27.48
C ASP A 83 -6.06 -20.01 29.00
N THR A 84 -7.22 -20.15 29.64
CA THR A 84 -7.32 -20.58 31.04
C THR A 84 -8.15 -21.86 31.07
N THR A 85 -7.46 -23.00 31.14
CA THR A 85 -8.09 -24.31 31.34
C THR A 85 -8.51 -24.48 32.80
N ILE A 86 -9.79 -24.79 33.04
CA ILE A 86 -10.33 -25.14 34.36
C ILE A 86 -9.88 -26.58 34.69
N PRO A 87 -9.25 -26.85 35.86
CA PRO A 87 -8.85 -28.19 36.24
C PRO A 87 -10.04 -29.14 36.45
N GLU A 88 -9.90 -30.42 36.07
CA GLU A 88 -10.95 -31.44 36.26
C GLU A 88 -11.39 -31.56 37.73
N GLY A 89 -12.72 -31.61 37.96
CA GLY A 89 -13.35 -31.74 39.29
C GLY A 89 -13.94 -30.45 39.88
N PHE A 90 -13.93 -29.36 39.14
CA PHE A 90 -14.53 -28.07 39.53
C PHE A 90 -15.50 -27.56 38.44
N LYS A 91 -16.59 -26.92 38.86
CA LYS A 91 -17.56 -26.27 37.96
C LYS A 91 -17.78 -24.82 38.34
N ALA A 92 -17.97 -23.99 37.33
CA ALA A 92 -18.40 -22.61 37.51
C ALA A 92 -19.94 -22.58 37.48
N GLU A 93 -20.56 -22.19 38.58
CA GLU A 93 -22.00 -21.96 38.64
C GLU A 93 -22.29 -20.47 38.64
N LYS A 94 -23.19 -20.05 37.75
CA LYS A 94 -23.65 -18.67 37.63
C LYS A 94 -24.94 -18.51 38.43
N ASN A 95 -24.96 -17.58 39.37
CA ASN A 95 -26.16 -17.26 40.13
C ASN A 95 -27.11 -16.35 39.32
N PRO A 96 -28.39 -16.26 39.71
CA PRO A 96 -29.37 -15.38 39.06
C PRO A 96 -29.03 -13.88 39.13
N ASP A 97 -28.13 -13.46 40.03
CA ASP A 97 -27.63 -12.09 40.16
C ASP A 97 -26.38 -11.80 39.29
N GLY A 98 -25.95 -12.77 38.48
CA GLY A 98 -24.84 -12.62 37.55
C GLY A 98 -23.45 -12.91 38.11
N THR A 99 -23.32 -13.23 39.41
CA THR A 99 -22.04 -13.65 40.01
C THR A 99 -21.67 -15.09 39.65
N ILE A 100 -20.38 -15.38 39.50
CA ILE A 100 -19.86 -16.73 39.18
C ILE A 100 -19.12 -17.30 40.39
N ASN A 101 -19.55 -18.45 40.89
CA ASN A 101 -18.87 -19.21 41.93
C ASN A 101 -18.15 -20.43 41.35
N ILE A 102 -16.93 -20.70 41.80
CA ILE A 102 -16.20 -21.93 41.46
C ILE A 102 -16.38 -22.93 42.60
N VAL A 103 -16.99 -24.08 42.31
CA VAL A 103 -17.38 -25.08 43.31
C VAL A 103 -16.71 -26.42 43.01
N LYS A 104 -16.26 -27.13 44.06
CA LYS A 104 -15.72 -28.48 43.97
C LYS A 104 -16.85 -29.50 44.16
N GLU A 105 -17.02 -30.43 43.22
CA GLU A 105 -17.89 -31.60 43.44
C GLU A 105 -17.19 -32.54 44.44
N ASN A 106 -17.77 -32.72 45.62
CA ASN A 106 -17.47 -33.85 46.50
C ASN A 106 -18.67 -34.80 46.47
N ALA A 107 -18.43 -36.11 46.55
CA ALA A 107 -19.40 -37.18 46.32
C ALA A 107 -20.64 -37.20 47.26
N ASP A 108 -20.71 -36.32 48.26
CA ASP A 108 -21.71 -36.37 49.34
C ASP A 108 -22.59 -35.10 49.47
N GLY A 109 -22.58 -34.19 48.49
CA GLY A 109 -23.66 -33.20 48.31
C GLY A 109 -23.85 -32.11 49.39
N LYS A 110 -22.80 -31.68 50.11
CA LYS A 110 -22.85 -30.51 51.02
C LYS A 110 -21.89 -29.39 50.60
N THR A 111 -22.41 -28.17 50.45
CA THR A 111 -21.69 -26.94 50.07
C THR A 111 -21.17 -26.19 51.31
N SER A 112 -19.93 -25.69 51.27
CA SER A 112 -19.32 -24.90 52.34
C SER A 112 -18.64 -23.66 51.75
N GLY A 113 -18.99 -22.48 52.27
CA GLY A 113 -18.54 -21.18 51.75
C GLY A 113 -17.03 -20.92 51.91
N LEU A 114 -16.41 -20.38 50.85
CA LEU A 114 -14.97 -20.16 50.69
C LEU A 114 -14.34 -19.35 51.85
N LEU A 115 -15.03 -18.33 52.36
CA LEU A 115 -14.58 -17.44 53.44
C LEU A 115 -14.48 -18.14 54.82
N GLY A 116 -15.34 -19.11 55.11
CA GLY A 116 -15.31 -19.86 56.39
C GLY A 116 -14.18 -20.90 56.47
N SER A 117 -13.61 -21.28 55.33
CA SER A 117 -12.51 -22.25 55.25
C SER A 117 -11.11 -21.60 55.36
N LEU A 118 -11.03 -20.27 55.25
CA LEU A 118 -9.79 -19.50 55.17
C LEU A 118 -9.04 -19.36 56.51
N PHE A 119 -9.73 -19.51 57.65
CA PHE A 119 -9.19 -19.17 58.97
C PHE A 119 -9.06 -20.35 59.96
N LYS A 120 -9.18 -21.61 59.49
CA LYS A 120 -8.86 -22.78 60.31
C LYS A 120 -7.52 -23.38 59.84
N PRO A 121 -6.49 -23.50 60.70
CA PRO A 121 -5.25 -24.19 60.32
C PRO A 121 -5.56 -25.66 60.01
N LYS A 122 -5.14 -26.14 58.84
CA LYS A 122 -5.31 -27.55 58.42
C LYS A 122 -3.94 -28.20 58.22
N THR A 123 -3.79 -29.43 58.70
CA THR A 123 -2.60 -30.27 58.49
C THR A 123 -2.72 -31.07 57.18
N GLY A 124 -1.60 -31.56 56.64
CA GLY A 124 -1.57 -32.37 55.41
C GLY A 124 -1.92 -31.60 54.13
N ALA A 125 -2.62 -32.24 53.18
CA ALA A 125 -2.94 -31.67 51.86
C ALA A 125 -3.75 -30.35 51.92
N GLY A 126 -4.49 -30.12 53.01
CA GLY A 126 -5.19 -28.85 53.25
C GLY A 126 -4.25 -27.67 53.51
N GLY A 127 -3.09 -27.90 54.13
CA GLY A 127 -2.08 -26.86 54.40
C GLY A 127 -1.31 -26.43 53.15
N LEU A 128 -1.08 -27.37 52.21
CA LEU A 128 -0.52 -27.07 50.88
C LEU A 128 -1.47 -26.19 50.07
N LEU A 129 -2.77 -26.51 50.05
CA LEU A 129 -3.77 -25.70 49.34
C LEU A 129 -3.89 -24.29 49.94
N GLN A 130 -3.85 -24.19 51.27
CA GLN A 130 -3.85 -22.90 51.96
C GLN A 130 -2.58 -22.09 51.67
N GLY A 131 -1.43 -22.75 51.55
CA GLY A 131 -0.18 -22.14 51.10
C GLY A 131 -0.28 -21.53 49.69
N VAL A 132 -0.92 -22.22 48.74
CA VAL A 132 -1.15 -21.70 47.39
C VAL A 132 -2.04 -20.46 47.42
N ILE A 133 -3.14 -20.50 48.19
CA ILE A 133 -4.09 -19.38 48.29
C ILE A 133 -3.42 -18.14 48.89
N TRP A 134 -2.61 -18.29 49.95
CA TRP A 134 -1.87 -17.16 50.51
C TRP A 134 -0.81 -16.63 49.56
N ALA A 135 -0.13 -17.50 48.82
CA ALA A 135 0.88 -17.10 47.85
C ALA A 135 0.30 -16.29 46.68
N THR A 136 -0.83 -16.75 46.11
CA THR A 136 -1.50 -16.04 45.01
C THR A 136 -2.12 -14.72 45.47
N THR A 137 -2.74 -14.71 46.65
CA THR A 137 -3.32 -13.50 47.25
C THR A 137 -2.23 -12.46 47.53
N ALA A 138 -1.15 -12.85 48.21
CA ALA A 138 -0.06 -11.92 48.52
C ALA A 138 0.66 -11.44 47.27
N TYR A 139 0.84 -12.31 46.26
CA TYR A 139 1.36 -11.91 44.96
C TYR A 139 0.50 -10.81 44.31
N GLY A 140 -0.83 -10.96 44.32
CA GLY A 140 -1.77 -9.98 43.80
C GLY A 140 -1.75 -8.65 44.58
N VAL A 141 -1.77 -8.72 45.91
CA VAL A 141 -1.72 -7.53 46.78
C VAL A 141 -0.43 -6.74 46.59
N VAL A 142 0.72 -7.40 46.52
CA VAL A 142 2.01 -6.72 46.28
C VAL A 142 2.03 -6.07 44.91
N LYS A 143 1.53 -6.74 43.86
CA LYS A 143 1.42 -6.12 42.53
C LYS A 143 0.54 -4.88 42.50
N TRP A 144 -0.50 -4.83 43.33
CA TRP A 144 -1.40 -3.68 43.40
C TRP A 144 -0.84 -2.53 44.25
N LEU A 145 -0.20 -2.83 45.38
CA LEU A 145 0.35 -1.81 46.29
C LEU A 145 1.69 -1.24 45.84
N ALA A 146 2.59 -2.05 45.28
CA ALA A 146 3.97 -1.65 45.04
C ALA A 146 4.13 -0.50 44.01
N PRO A 147 3.40 -0.45 42.89
CA PRO A 147 3.46 0.69 41.98
C PRO A 147 2.96 1.99 42.64
N LYS A 148 1.96 1.89 43.52
CA LYS A 148 1.45 3.04 44.30
C LYS A 148 2.43 3.55 45.35
N LEU A 149 3.40 2.73 45.74
CA LEU A 149 4.53 3.10 46.59
C LEU A 149 5.76 3.54 45.78
N GLY A 150 5.63 3.70 44.46
CA GLY A 150 6.68 4.18 43.57
C GLY A 150 7.74 3.13 43.21
N LEU A 151 7.46 1.84 43.38
CA LEU A 151 8.36 0.77 42.96
C LEU A 151 8.24 0.56 41.44
N SER A 152 9.37 0.29 40.76
CA SER A 152 9.35 -0.06 39.34
C SER A 152 8.61 -1.38 39.10
N ASP A 153 8.09 -1.59 37.89
CA ASP A 153 7.35 -2.81 37.56
C ASP A 153 8.21 -4.08 37.69
N GLU A 154 9.53 -4.00 37.41
CA GLU A 154 10.41 -5.15 37.61
C GLU A 154 10.65 -5.44 39.09
N LEU A 155 10.82 -4.40 39.91
CA LEU A 155 10.97 -4.56 41.36
C LEU A 155 9.68 -5.08 41.98
N THR A 156 8.53 -4.58 41.53
CA THR A 156 7.19 -5.04 41.90
C THR A 156 7.00 -6.51 41.55
N GLY A 157 7.39 -6.92 40.34
CA GLY A 157 7.28 -8.30 39.86
C GLY A 157 8.22 -9.27 40.58
N ALA A 158 9.45 -8.87 40.87
CA ALA A 158 10.38 -9.68 41.66
C ALA A 158 9.90 -9.81 43.11
N LEU A 159 9.44 -8.71 43.72
CA LEU A 159 8.94 -8.67 45.10
C LEU A 159 7.67 -9.50 45.26
N SER A 160 6.72 -9.41 44.32
CA SER A 160 5.50 -10.21 44.37
C SER A 160 5.81 -11.71 44.29
N LYS A 161 6.73 -12.13 43.41
CA LYS A 161 7.21 -13.52 43.32
C LYS A 161 7.89 -13.98 44.60
N GLY A 162 8.77 -13.15 45.16
CA GLY A 162 9.49 -13.45 46.41
C GLY A 162 8.54 -13.61 47.61
N VAL A 163 7.62 -12.67 47.81
CA VAL A 163 6.62 -12.73 48.89
C VAL A 163 5.71 -13.94 48.72
N GLY A 164 5.19 -14.17 47.50
CA GLY A 164 4.32 -15.31 47.21
C GLY A 164 5.01 -16.65 47.44
N ALA A 165 6.22 -16.84 46.90
CA ALA A 165 6.99 -18.07 47.08
C ALA A 165 7.39 -18.31 48.54
N GLY A 166 7.71 -17.24 49.27
CA GLY A 166 8.06 -17.33 50.69
C GLY A 166 6.89 -17.73 51.58
N LEU A 167 5.69 -17.17 51.34
CA LEU A 167 4.47 -17.58 52.03
C LEU A 167 4.07 -19.02 51.72
N PHE A 168 4.17 -19.43 50.45
CA PHE A 168 3.93 -20.82 50.05
C PHE A 168 4.88 -21.78 50.76
N ALA A 169 6.18 -21.51 50.70
CA ALA A 169 7.21 -22.36 51.28
C ALA A 169 7.10 -22.40 52.81
N GLY A 170 6.81 -21.27 53.45
CA GLY A 170 6.61 -21.21 54.90
C GLY A 170 5.40 -22.02 55.34
N GLN A 171 4.27 -21.93 54.62
CA GLN A 171 3.08 -22.68 55.00
C GLN A 171 3.15 -24.16 54.68
N THR A 172 3.86 -24.52 53.60
CA THR A 172 4.21 -25.91 53.32
C THR A 172 5.12 -26.48 54.39
N ALA A 173 6.13 -25.71 54.84
CA ALA A 173 6.97 -26.12 55.96
C ALA A 173 6.18 -26.27 57.27
N TYR A 174 5.20 -25.41 57.54
CA TYR A 174 4.34 -25.55 58.73
C TYR A 174 3.49 -26.83 58.66
N ALA A 175 2.93 -27.13 57.49
CA ALA A 175 2.12 -28.33 57.28
C ALA A 175 2.94 -29.63 57.36
N LEU A 176 4.24 -29.59 57.07
CA LEU A 176 5.12 -30.76 57.07
C LEU A 176 5.93 -30.94 58.36
N PHE A 177 6.23 -29.86 59.09
CA PHE A 177 7.19 -29.87 60.19
C PHE A 177 6.64 -29.36 61.54
N SER A 178 5.35 -28.99 61.64
CA SER A 178 4.75 -28.61 62.92
C SER A 178 4.56 -29.85 63.84
N PRO A 179 4.69 -29.70 65.17
CA PRO A 179 4.50 -30.80 66.13
C PRO A 179 3.11 -31.48 66.05
N GLU A 180 2.10 -30.75 65.56
CA GLU A 180 0.73 -31.23 65.39
C GLU A 180 0.51 -31.99 64.07
N ALA A 181 1.33 -31.76 63.05
CA ALA A 181 1.34 -32.56 61.81
C ALA A 181 1.97 -33.95 62.00
N ALA A 182 2.81 -34.12 63.01
CA ALA A 182 3.42 -35.41 63.38
C ALA A 182 2.43 -36.39 64.06
N ALA A 183 1.21 -35.95 64.42
CA ALA A 183 0.17 -36.77 65.06
C ALA A 183 -0.96 -37.21 64.11
N ALA A 184 -0.89 -36.89 62.81
CA ALA A 184 -1.84 -37.33 61.80
C ALA A 184 -1.40 -38.66 61.18
N GLU A 185 -1.97 -39.77 61.65
CA GLU A 185 -1.77 -41.11 61.08
C GLU A 185 -2.32 -41.18 59.64
N GLY A 186 -1.45 -40.94 58.65
CA GLY A 186 -1.85 -40.99 57.24
C GLY A 186 -0.74 -40.66 56.26
N LYS A 187 0.20 -41.60 56.05
CA LYS A 187 1.05 -41.86 54.86
C LYS A 187 1.65 -40.73 53.99
N LEU A 188 1.75 -39.50 54.47
CA LEU A 188 2.59 -38.45 53.87
C LEU A 188 3.42 -37.66 54.92
N GLY A 189 3.46 -38.13 56.17
CA GLY A 189 4.33 -37.61 57.24
C GLY A 189 5.69 -38.31 57.32
N SER A 190 5.92 -39.39 56.57
CA SER A 190 7.12 -40.23 56.66
C SER A 190 8.23 -39.89 55.67
N ILE A 191 8.12 -38.76 54.94
CA ILE A 191 9.23 -38.25 54.11
C ILE A 191 9.99 -37.10 54.81
N GLY A 192 9.36 -36.46 55.81
CA GLY A 192 9.99 -35.41 56.63
C GLY A 192 10.48 -35.88 58.00
N GLY A 193 9.84 -36.89 58.60
CA GLY A 193 10.19 -37.37 59.94
C GLY A 193 11.45 -38.26 59.99
N ASP A 194 11.69 -39.07 58.96
CA ASP A 194 12.82 -40.02 58.93
C ASP A 194 14.11 -39.43 58.32
N LEU A 195 14.05 -38.25 57.70
CA LEU A 195 15.25 -37.50 57.28
C LEU A 195 15.87 -36.69 58.44
N ILE A 196 15.15 -36.54 59.56
CA ILE A 196 15.58 -35.71 60.70
C ILE A 196 16.14 -36.57 61.86
N ILE A 197 15.90 -37.88 61.87
CA ILE A 197 16.30 -38.74 63.00
C ILE A 197 16.83 -40.09 62.50
N LYS A 198 17.97 -40.13 61.79
CA LYS A 198 19.01 -41.15 62.03
C LYS A 198 20.29 -41.05 61.20
N ASP A 199 20.31 -40.41 60.02
CA ASP A 199 21.56 -40.26 59.24
C ASP A 199 21.68 -38.89 58.53
N GLY A 200 22.06 -37.87 59.29
CA GLY A 200 23.19 -36.96 58.98
C GLY A 200 23.37 -36.26 57.63
N VAL A 201 22.36 -36.09 56.75
CA VAL A 201 22.54 -35.41 55.43
C VAL A 201 22.11 -33.92 55.41
N VAL A 202 21.68 -33.36 56.55
CA VAL A 202 21.73 -31.90 56.76
C VAL A 202 22.87 -31.62 57.72
N GLY A 203 24.07 -31.54 57.15
CA GLY A 203 25.29 -31.23 57.88
C GLY A 203 25.14 -29.97 58.74
N LYS A 204 25.86 -29.99 59.86
CA LYS A 204 26.00 -28.98 60.93
C LYS A 204 26.44 -27.56 60.47
N GLY A 205 26.14 -27.15 59.24
CA GLY A 205 26.40 -25.81 58.68
C GLY A 205 25.18 -24.88 58.65
N PHE A 206 23.98 -25.36 58.96
CA PHE A 206 22.74 -24.54 58.95
C PHE A 206 21.98 -24.52 60.29
N GLY A 207 22.61 -24.96 61.39
CA GLY A 207 22.04 -25.07 62.75
C GLY A 207 21.71 -23.76 63.48
N TRP A 208 21.65 -22.63 62.78
CA TRP A 208 21.23 -21.32 63.29
C TRP A 208 19.97 -20.79 62.59
N ILE A 209 19.52 -21.45 61.51
CA ILE A 209 18.21 -21.24 60.91
C ILE A 209 17.31 -22.35 61.46
N GLY A 210 16.92 -22.21 62.73
CA GLY A 210 16.04 -23.17 63.40
C GLY A 210 14.81 -23.43 62.55
N ALA A 211 14.35 -24.69 62.53
CA ALA A 211 13.24 -25.23 61.74
C ALA A 211 11.88 -24.62 62.14
N HIS A 212 11.79 -23.29 62.08
CA HIS A 212 10.60 -22.50 62.27
C HIS A 212 10.07 -22.17 60.86
N PRO A 213 8.84 -22.60 60.52
CA PRO A 213 8.29 -22.46 59.16
C PRO A 213 8.36 -21.05 58.57
N ILE A 214 8.27 -20.03 59.43
CA ILE A 214 8.40 -18.61 59.07
C ILE A 214 9.81 -18.30 58.52
N VAL A 215 10.86 -18.78 59.20
CA VAL A 215 12.24 -18.48 58.80
C VAL A 215 12.58 -19.19 57.50
N PHE A 216 12.07 -20.41 57.31
CA PHE A 216 12.18 -21.13 56.04
C PHE A 216 11.48 -20.40 54.90
N GLY A 217 10.24 -19.95 55.13
CA GLY A 217 9.49 -19.16 54.15
C GLY A 217 10.18 -17.85 53.76
N VAL A 218 10.67 -17.08 54.73
CA VAL A 218 11.43 -15.85 54.47
C VAL A 218 12.71 -16.16 53.68
N GLY A 219 13.43 -17.23 54.04
CA GLY A 219 14.63 -17.66 53.32
C GLY A 219 14.36 -17.97 51.85
N VAL A 220 13.35 -18.76 51.55
CA VAL A 220 12.95 -19.09 50.17
C VAL A 220 12.49 -17.84 49.43
N GLY A 221 11.69 -16.98 50.06
CA GLY A 221 11.21 -15.74 49.45
C GLY A 221 12.33 -14.78 49.05
N VAL A 222 13.35 -14.64 49.89
CA VAL A 222 14.55 -13.81 49.59
C VAL A 222 15.36 -14.40 48.44
N VAL A 223 15.52 -15.72 48.37
CA VAL A 223 16.24 -16.38 47.26
C VAL A 223 15.49 -16.19 45.94
N VAL A 224 14.18 -16.43 45.93
CA VAL A 224 13.35 -16.25 44.73
C VAL A 224 13.35 -14.79 44.27
N PHE A 225 13.28 -13.84 45.21
CA PHE A 225 13.42 -12.42 44.91
C PHE A 225 14.78 -12.11 44.27
N ALA A 226 15.87 -12.60 44.86
CA ALA A 226 17.22 -12.35 44.37
C ALA A 226 17.49 -12.95 42.99
N LEU A 227 16.94 -14.13 42.69
CA LEU A 227 17.06 -14.76 41.37
C LEU A 227 16.16 -14.11 40.31
N SER A 228 14.99 -13.58 40.72
CA SER A 228 14.03 -12.96 39.80
C SER A 228 14.33 -11.50 39.50
N TYR A 229 15.10 -10.82 40.36
CA TYR A 229 15.48 -9.43 40.16
C TYR A 229 16.67 -9.30 39.20
N LYS A 230 16.39 -8.91 37.95
CA LYS A 230 17.41 -8.50 36.97
C LYS A 230 17.35 -6.99 36.78
N LYS A 231 18.49 -6.30 36.94
CA LYS A 231 18.60 -4.84 36.72
C LYS A 231 18.77 -4.60 35.23
N VAL A 232 17.84 -3.89 34.60
CA VAL A 232 17.98 -3.40 33.22
C VAL A 232 18.60 -2.00 33.29
N GLU A 233 19.64 -1.76 32.51
CA GLU A 233 20.30 -0.45 32.39
C GLU A 233 19.75 0.21 31.12
N TYR A 234 19.00 1.30 31.29
CA TYR A 234 18.51 2.09 30.16
C TYR A 234 19.54 3.16 29.83
N GLU A 235 20.29 2.95 28.74
CA GLU A 235 21.08 3.99 28.12
C GLU A 235 20.14 4.84 27.26
N ARG A 236 19.95 6.10 27.63
CA ARG A 236 19.14 7.03 26.82
C ARG A 236 20.00 7.42 25.61
N ILE A 237 19.78 6.76 24.48
CA ILE A 237 20.28 7.25 23.20
C ILE A 237 19.30 8.34 22.76
N ASP A 238 19.62 9.59 23.11
CA ASP A 238 18.92 10.73 22.56
C ASP A 238 19.33 10.87 21.08
N PHE A 239 18.44 10.46 20.18
CA PHE A 239 18.56 10.82 18.78
C PHE A 239 18.15 12.28 18.65
N THR A 240 19.14 13.16 18.59
CA THR A 240 18.90 14.52 18.11
C THR A 240 18.87 14.40 16.58
N CYS A 241 17.67 14.43 15.98
CA CYS A 241 17.55 14.55 14.53
C CYS A 241 18.04 15.95 14.12
N ASN A 242 19.36 16.10 14.02
CA ASN A 242 19.94 17.22 13.31
C ASN A 242 19.51 17.12 11.84
N PRO A 243 19.38 18.25 11.11
CA PRO A 243 19.17 18.20 9.67
C PRO A 243 20.18 17.25 9.04
N TRP A 244 19.72 16.39 8.11
CA TRP A 244 20.64 15.53 7.38
C TRP A 244 21.68 16.41 6.67
N GLU A 245 22.94 16.28 7.05
CA GLU A 245 24.06 16.91 6.36
C GLU A 245 24.62 15.91 5.36
N ALA A 246 24.44 16.20 4.08
CA ALA A 246 25.00 15.39 3.02
C ALA A 246 26.53 15.28 3.17
N PRO A 247 27.13 14.10 2.92
CA PRO A 247 28.58 13.94 2.90
C PRO A 247 29.27 15.00 2.04
N ILE A 248 30.46 15.43 2.46
CA ILE A 248 31.25 16.40 1.69
C ILE A 248 31.67 15.74 0.36
N GLY A 249 31.41 16.42 -0.76
CA GLY A 249 31.73 15.93 -2.11
C GLY A 249 30.56 15.23 -2.79
N GLY A 250 30.84 14.29 -3.69
CA GLY A 250 29.82 13.59 -4.49
C GLY A 250 30.29 12.25 -5.05
N ASN A 251 31.23 11.58 -4.38
CA ASN A 251 31.75 10.28 -4.85
C ASN A 251 30.67 9.18 -4.93
N ASP A 252 29.55 9.37 -4.22
CA ASP A 252 28.49 8.39 -4.08
C ASP A 252 27.20 8.75 -4.84
N CYS A 253 27.19 9.84 -5.63
CA CYS A 253 25.98 10.31 -6.32
C CYS A 253 25.35 9.21 -7.19
N GLU A 254 26.18 8.47 -7.93
CA GLU A 254 25.73 7.43 -8.86
C GLU A 254 25.14 6.20 -8.16
N LYS A 255 25.33 6.02 -6.84
CA LYS A 255 24.64 4.96 -6.07
C LYS A 255 23.12 5.11 -6.09
N CYS A 256 22.63 6.30 -6.40
CA CYS A 256 21.20 6.56 -6.58
C CYS A 256 20.62 5.91 -7.84
N ASN A 257 21.46 5.69 -8.87
CA ASN A 257 21.06 5.23 -10.20
C ASN A 257 21.00 3.71 -10.26
N ASP A 258 20.55 3.07 -9.18
CA ASP A 258 20.52 1.61 -9.03
C ASP A 258 19.34 0.94 -9.75
N GLY A 259 18.36 1.73 -10.23
CA GLY A 259 17.15 1.25 -10.90
C GLY A 259 16.15 0.56 -9.96
N ILE A 260 16.42 0.51 -8.65
CA ILE A 260 15.55 -0.15 -7.65
C ILE A 260 14.51 0.84 -7.12
N GLN A 261 14.93 2.09 -6.93
CA GLN A 261 14.09 3.17 -6.44
C GLN A 261 14.31 4.41 -7.33
N PRO A 262 13.27 5.20 -7.64
CA PRO A 262 13.43 6.44 -8.37
C PRO A 262 14.46 7.34 -7.67
N CYS A 263 15.39 7.89 -8.44
CA CYS A 263 16.40 8.77 -7.89
C CYS A 263 15.88 10.21 -7.78
N SER A 264 15.06 10.47 -6.76
CA SER A 264 14.55 11.82 -6.52
C SER A 264 15.66 12.82 -6.19
N GLU A 265 15.39 14.11 -6.43
CA GLU A 265 16.31 15.19 -6.07
C GLU A 265 16.76 15.12 -4.61
N TYR A 266 15.84 14.80 -3.69
CA TYR A 266 16.16 14.64 -2.27
C TYR A 266 17.13 13.47 -2.03
N ARG A 267 16.87 12.30 -2.63
CA ARG A 267 17.75 11.13 -2.50
C ARG A 267 19.13 11.41 -3.08
N CYS A 268 19.20 12.04 -4.24
CA CYS A 268 20.45 12.44 -4.86
C CYS A 268 21.26 13.41 -3.98
N LYS A 269 20.64 14.50 -3.54
CA LYS A 269 21.30 15.50 -2.66
C LYS A 269 21.68 14.92 -1.30
N SER A 270 21.01 13.86 -0.85
CA SER A 270 21.38 13.19 0.40
C SER A 270 22.73 12.46 0.32
N LEU A 271 23.16 12.02 -0.88
CA LEU A 271 24.38 11.24 -1.09
C LEU A 271 25.66 12.10 -1.08
N GLY A 272 25.53 13.40 -1.32
CA GLY A 272 26.66 14.32 -1.27
C GLY A 272 26.30 15.75 -1.61
N GLN A 273 27.02 16.71 -1.02
CA GLN A 273 26.82 18.15 -1.25
C GLN A 273 27.01 18.57 -2.71
N ALA A 274 27.79 17.82 -3.49
CA ALA A 274 28.04 18.05 -4.91
C ALA A 274 27.22 17.14 -5.84
N CYS A 275 26.23 16.41 -5.30
CA CYS A 275 25.32 15.61 -6.10
C CYS A 275 24.19 16.46 -6.69
N GLY A 276 23.91 16.25 -7.97
CA GLY A 276 22.81 16.91 -8.67
C GLY A 276 22.11 15.96 -9.63
N ILE A 277 20.85 16.28 -9.93
CA ILE A 277 20.03 15.54 -10.89
C ILE A 277 20.29 16.07 -12.30
N VAL A 278 20.43 15.14 -13.25
CA VAL A 278 20.30 15.37 -14.69
C VAL A 278 19.02 14.70 -15.20
N ASN A 279 18.55 15.10 -16.38
CA ASN A 279 17.26 14.70 -16.95
C ASN A 279 16.05 15.05 -16.06
N ALA A 280 16.16 16.13 -15.28
CA ALA A 280 15.12 16.55 -14.35
C ALA A 280 13.77 16.76 -15.06
N GLY A 281 12.70 16.23 -14.49
CA GLY A 281 11.35 16.28 -15.08
C GLY A 281 11.06 15.23 -16.15
N THR A 282 11.97 14.27 -16.37
CA THR A 282 11.72 13.07 -17.18
C THR A 282 11.55 11.84 -16.27
N GLU A 283 11.14 10.70 -16.83
CA GLU A 283 11.08 9.44 -16.08
C GLU A 283 12.49 8.88 -15.76
N ASP A 284 13.52 9.40 -16.43
CA ASP A 284 14.92 8.94 -16.36
C ASP A 284 15.84 9.92 -15.59
N GLU A 285 15.37 10.47 -14.47
CA GLU A 285 16.20 11.29 -13.59
C GLU A 285 17.42 10.50 -13.08
N LYS A 286 18.63 10.99 -13.35
CA LYS A 286 19.88 10.39 -12.86
C LYS A 286 20.60 11.34 -11.93
N CYS A 287 21.20 10.81 -10.87
CA CYS A 287 22.08 11.56 -9.98
C CYS A 287 23.54 11.44 -10.42
N VAL A 288 24.20 12.57 -10.58
CA VAL A 288 25.58 12.68 -11.01
C VAL A 288 26.38 13.57 -10.07
N TRP A 289 27.70 13.39 -10.10
CA TRP A 289 28.61 14.25 -9.38
C TRP A 289 28.91 15.52 -10.17
N LEU A 290 28.29 16.63 -9.78
CA LEU A 290 28.51 17.95 -10.38
C LEU A 290 29.74 18.60 -9.76
N ASN A 291 30.92 18.26 -10.31
CA ASN A 291 32.20 18.73 -9.83
C ASN A 291 32.88 19.60 -10.89
N PRO A 292 33.01 20.93 -10.67
CA PRO A 292 33.71 21.82 -11.61
C PRO A 292 35.18 21.45 -11.86
N ARG A 293 35.77 20.58 -11.04
CA ARG A 293 37.15 20.07 -11.21
C ARG A 293 37.22 18.71 -11.92
N ASP A 294 36.09 18.05 -12.15
CA ASP A 294 36.06 16.85 -13.00
C ASP A 294 36.08 17.29 -14.46
N VAL A 295 37.28 17.22 -15.05
CA VAL A 295 37.54 17.58 -16.45
C VAL A 295 37.64 16.37 -17.38
N SER A 296 37.25 15.18 -16.88
CA SER A 296 37.35 13.95 -17.66
C SER A 296 36.15 13.78 -18.58
N SER A 297 36.40 13.43 -19.85
CA SER A 297 35.34 13.01 -20.76
C SER A 297 34.81 11.61 -20.39
N PRO A 298 33.60 11.23 -20.81
CA PRO A 298 33.12 9.86 -20.71
C PRO A 298 34.04 8.87 -21.43
N ILE A 299 34.27 7.69 -20.87
CA ILE A 299 34.96 6.58 -21.53
C ILE A 299 33.91 5.76 -22.28
N ILE A 300 34.07 5.62 -23.59
CA ILE A 300 33.15 4.89 -24.47
C ILE A 300 33.69 3.48 -24.74
N ARG A 301 32.79 2.49 -24.71
CA ARG A 301 33.04 1.11 -25.17
C ARG A 301 31.84 0.56 -25.93
N ALA A 302 32.04 -0.46 -26.75
CA ALA A 302 30.94 -1.16 -27.41
C ALA A 302 30.01 -1.82 -26.39
N TRP A 303 28.70 -1.86 -26.70
CA TRP A 303 27.70 -2.57 -25.90
C TRP A 303 27.26 -3.84 -26.64
N ASP A 304 27.89 -4.97 -26.32
CA ASP A 304 27.66 -6.26 -26.99
C ASP A 304 26.16 -6.65 -27.01
N ASP A 305 25.44 -6.49 -25.89
CA ASP A 305 24.03 -6.88 -25.79
C ASP A 305 23.07 -6.03 -26.64
N ALA A 306 23.50 -4.84 -27.06
CA ALA A 306 22.70 -3.97 -27.93
C ALA A 306 22.86 -4.32 -29.42
N LEU A 307 23.88 -5.09 -29.80
CA LEU A 307 24.09 -5.47 -31.19
C LEU A 307 23.04 -6.51 -31.60
N LYS A 308 22.05 -6.07 -32.38
CA LYS A 308 20.99 -6.93 -32.91
C LYS A 308 20.91 -6.72 -34.40
N VAL A 309 20.99 -7.80 -35.15
CA VAL A 309 20.86 -7.76 -36.61
C VAL A 309 19.61 -8.53 -36.99
N GLU A 310 18.61 -7.80 -37.47
CA GLU A 310 17.35 -8.39 -37.90
C GLU A 310 17.53 -8.92 -39.31
N SER A 311 17.69 -10.24 -39.44
CA SER A 311 17.81 -10.87 -40.76
C SER A 311 17.02 -12.16 -40.84
N VAL A 312 16.56 -12.47 -42.06
CA VAL A 312 15.81 -13.69 -42.40
C VAL A 312 16.60 -14.97 -42.05
N ASN A 313 17.94 -14.88 -42.00
CA ASN A 313 18.82 -16.04 -41.85
C ASN A 313 19.47 -16.20 -40.46
N LYS A 314 18.97 -15.50 -39.42
CA LYS A 314 19.58 -15.51 -38.06
C LYS A 314 21.07 -15.14 -38.08
N LEU A 315 21.39 -14.08 -38.81
CA LEU A 315 22.74 -13.56 -38.87
C LEU A 315 23.25 -13.17 -37.47
N THR A 316 24.49 -13.54 -37.17
CA THR A 316 25.21 -13.11 -35.98
C THR A 316 26.37 -12.20 -36.37
N CYS A 317 26.47 -11.06 -35.70
CA CYS A 317 27.56 -10.12 -35.87
C CYS A 317 28.16 -9.82 -34.50
N ASP A 318 29.47 -9.59 -34.47
CA ASP A 318 30.21 -9.35 -33.24
C ASP A 318 30.96 -8.01 -33.35
N TYR A 319 31.18 -7.37 -32.20
CA TYR A 319 32.17 -6.30 -32.11
C TYR A 319 33.59 -6.89 -32.09
N THR A 320 34.44 -6.42 -33.00
CA THR A 320 35.89 -6.68 -32.99
C THR A 320 36.63 -5.40 -32.60
N SER A 321 37.61 -5.53 -31.69
CA SER A 321 38.37 -4.36 -31.23
C SER A 321 39.31 -3.91 -32.35
N LEU A 322 39.12 -2.69 -32.84
CA LEU A 322 40.09 -2.03 -33.70
C LEU A 322 41.35 -1.77 -32.88
N ALA A 323 42.42 -2.52 -33.14
CA ALA A 323 43.67 -2.37 -32.40
C ALA A 323 44.26 -0.94 -32.55
N GLN A 324 44.79 -0.41 -31.44
CA GLN A 324 45.30 0.96 -31.25
C GLN A 324 46.21 1.50 -32.39
N ARG A 325 45.73 2.52 -33.14
CA ARG A 325 46.36 3.85 -33.34
C ARG A 325 45.72 4.64 -34.51
N PRO A 326 45.74 6.00 -34.48
CA PRO A 326 46.19 6.91 -33.42
C PRO A 326 45.02 7.62 -32.70
N SER A 327 45.13 7.67 -31.37
CA SER A 327 44.32 8.40 -30.38
C SER A 327 42.81 8.13 -30.21
N GLY A 328 42.08 7.63 -31.20
CA GLY A 328 40.68 7.18 -31.02
C GLY A 328 40.56 5.70 -30.68
N GLY A 329 39.91 5.33 -29.58
CA GLY A 329 39.41 3.96 -29.41
C GLY A 329 38.23 3.73 -30.35
N GLY A 330 38.01 2.49 -30.80
CA GLY A 330 36.89 2.17 -31.69
C GLY A 330 36.64 0.67 -31.76
N THR A 331 35.54 0.32 -32.42
CA THR A 331 35.15 -1.07 -32.67
C THR A 331 34.74 -1.22 -34.12
N GLU A 332 34.92 -2.42 -34.64
CA GLU A 332 34.37 -2.83 -35.92
C GLU A 332 33.22 -3.81 -35.67
N ILE A 333 32.19 -3.77 -36.52
CA ILE A 333 31.10 -4.75 -36.51
C ILE A 333 31.35 -5.71 -37.67
N GLU A 334 31.59 -6.98 -37.34
CA GLU A 334 31.83 -8.04 -38.32
C GLU A 334 30.76 -9.12 -38.25
N CYS A 335 30.20 -9.48 -39.41
CA CYS A 335 29.19 -10.53 -39.56
C CYS A 335 29.83 -11.78 -40.18
N LYS A 336 30.50 -12.60 -39.38
CA LYS A 336 31.40 -13.69 -39.86
C LYS A 336 30.77 -14.73 -40.78
N GLU A 337 29.45 -14.84 -40.80
CA GLU A 337 28.72 -15.81 -41.63
C GLU A 337 28.31 -15.25 -43.01
N THR A 338 28.66 -14.00 -43.32
CA THR A 338 28.32 -13.34 -44.60
C THR A 338 29.49 -13.26 -45.56
N ARG A 339 29.22 -12.76 -46.78
CA ARG A 339 30.26 -12.44 -47.75
C ARG A 339 31.14 -11.32 -47.21
N ASN A 340 32.46 -11.54 -47.20
CA ASN A 340 33.47 -10.59 -46.73
C ASN A 340 33.30 -10.11 -45.28
N ASN A 341 32.57 -10.84 -44.44
CA ASN A 341 32.22 -10.45 -43.07
C ASN A 341 31.40 -9.15 -42.97
N CYS A 342 30.74 -8.72 -44.05
CA CYS A 342 29.97 -7.47 -44.10
C CYS A 342 28.50 -7.65 -43.73
N ILE A 343 27.87 -6.58 -43.24
CA ILE A 343 26.43 -6.53 -43.04
C ILE A 343 25.76 -6.62 -44.43
N PRO A 344 24.77 -7.50 -44.67
CA PRO A 344 24.05 -7.51 -45.93
C PRO A 344 23.34 -6.16 -46.17
N ALA A 345 23.16 -5.80 -47.42
CA ALA A 345 22.40 -4.61 -47.82
C ALA A 345 21.02 -4.56 -47.15
N PHE A 346 20.53 -3.35 -46.84
CA PHE A 346 19.16 -3.12 -46.35
C PHE A 346 18.77 -3.94 -45.11
N THR A 347 19.76 -4.45 -44.39
CA THR A 347 19.54 -5.21 -43.17
C THR A 347 19.47 -4.23 -42.01
N PRO A 348 18.30 -4.08 -41.35
CA PRO A 348 18.21 -3.26 -40.15
C PRO A 348 19.10 -3.86 -39.07
N PHE A 349 19.90 -3.01 -38.44
CA PHE A 349 20.67 -3.41 -37.28
C PHE A 349 20.64 -2.34 -36.19
N GLU A 350 20.56 -2.81 -34.96
CA GLU A 350 20.76 -2.02 -33.75
C GLU A 350 22.18 -2.25 -33.28
N PHE A 351 22.87 -1.18 -32.90
CA PHE A 351 24.16 -1.24 -32.23
C PHE A 351 24.15 -0.25 -31.06
N GLY A 352 25.13 -0.36 -30.18
CA GLY A 352 25.15 0.47 -28.98
C GLY A 352 26.52 0.65 -28.37
N ILE A 353 26.61 1.66 -27.53
CA ILE A 353 27.79 1.99 -26.74
C ILE A 353 27.42 2.12 -25.27
N GLN A 354 28.39 1.87 -24.40
CA GLN A 354 28.31 2.18 -22.98
C GLN A 354 29.33 3.23 -22.60
N THR A 355 28.93 4.09 -21.68
CA THR A 355 29.79 5.09 -21.03
C THR A 355 30.01 4.72 -19.57
N ASN A 356 31.14 5.14 -19.01
CA ASN A 356 31.45 4.90 -17.60
C ASN A 356 30.76 5.89 -16.63
N LYS A 357 30.04 6.88 -17.15
CA LYS A 357 29.28 7.90 -16.42
C LYS A 357 28.16 8.43 -17.30
N PRO A 358 27.03 8.90 -16.74
CA PRO A 358 25.92 9.41 -17.54
C PRO A 358 26.38 10.51 -18.49
N ALA A 359 26.11 10.31 -19.78
CA ALA A 359 26.58 11.17 -20.84
C ALA A 359 25.49 11.39 -21.89
N GLN A 360 25.54 12.52 -22.57
CA GLN A 360 24.75 12.78 -23.76
C GLN A 360 25.64 12.51 -24.97
N CYS A 361 25.25 11.62 -25.87
CA CYS A 361 26.09 11.22 -27.00
C CYS A 361 25.51 11.70 -28.33
N LYS A 362 26.40 12.08 -29.24
CA LYS A 362 26.08 12.41 -30.63
C LYS A 362 26.83 11.49 -31.57
N ILE A 363 26.25 11.27 -32.74
CA ILE A 363 26.80 10.46 -33.82
C ILE A 363 26.85 11.28 -35.11
N ASP A 364 27.86 11.03 -35.94
CA ASP A 364 27.95 11.65 -37.24
C ASP A 364 28.67 10.72 -38.23
N PHE A 365 28.31 10.83 -39.50
CA PHE A 365 28.96 10.10 -40.59
C PHE A 365 30.21 10.84 -41.09
N LYS A 366 30.37 12.11 -40.70
CA LYS A 366 31.56 12.91 -40.96
C LYS A 366 32.37 13.11 -39.69
N LEU A 367 33.69 13.01 -39.80
CA LEU A 367 34.58 13.45 -38.73
C LEU A 367 34.46 14.98 -38.54
N THR A 368 33.93 15.39 -37.40
CA THR A 368 33.83 16.80 -36.97
C THR A 368 34.92 17.18 -35.98
N ASP A 369 35.19 18.48 -35.85
CA ASP A 369 36.22 18.99 -34.93
C ASP A 369 35.76 18.95 -33.46
N SER A 370 34.45 19.10 -33.20
CA SER A 370 33.88 19.10 -31.85
C SER A 370 32.54 18.38 -31.72
N TYR A 371 32.09 18.18 -30.47
CA TYR A 371 30.77 17.63 -30.15
C TYR A 371 29.62 18.55 -30.60
N GLU A 372 29.81 19.86 -30.50
CA GLU A 372 28.80 20.86 -30.87
C GLU A 372 28.49 20.85 -32.37
N GLU A 373 29.50 20.57 -33.21
CA GLU A 373 29.36 20.50 -34.67
C GLU A 373 28.68 19.21 -35.17
N MET A 374 28.63 18.16 -34.34
CA MET A 374 27.94 16.92 -34.70
C MET A 374 26.43 17.16 -34.77
N VAL A 375 25.81 16.68 -35.85
CA VAL A 375 24.41 17.01 -36.16
C VAL A 375 23.43 16.08 -35.46
N TYR A 376 23.74 14.78 -35.37
CA TYR A 376 22.77 13.78 -34.93
C TYR A 376 22.97 13.37 -33.48
N LEU A 377 21.87 13.30 -32.72
CA LEU A 377 21.86 12.69 -31.39
C LEU A 377 21.90 11.18 -31.52
N PHE A 378 22.69 10.51 -30.68
CA PHE A 378 22.79 9.05 -30.70
C PHE A 378 21.48 8.44 -30.18
N GLY A 379 20.76 7.70 -31.02
CA GLY A 379 19.45 7.13 -30.68
C GLY A 379 18.34 8.16 -30.51
N GLU A 380 18.48 9.34 -31.15
CA GLU A 380 17.53 10.47 -31.03
C GLU A 380 17.26 10.97 -29.60
N SER A 381 18.11 10.56 -28.64
CA SER A 381 17.99 10.93 -27.24
C SER A 381 19.00 12.02 -26.89
N ASN A 382 18.53 13.05 -26.19
CA ASN A 382 19.37 14.06 -25.57
C ASN A 382 19.55 13.81 -24.05
N LEU A 383 19.13 12.66 -23.54
CA LEU A 383 19.25 12.33 -22.12
C LEU A 383 20.69 11.94 -21.77
N PHE A 384 21.06 12.19 -20.52
CA PHE A 384 22.31 11.72 -19.94
C PHE A 384 22.14 10.27 -19.46
N ASP A 385 22.71 9.32 -20.18
CA ASP A 385 22.58 7.89 -19.90
C ASP A 385 23.92 7.15 -19.93
N TYR A 386 23.92 5.92 -19.41
CA TYR A 386 25.08 5.03 -19.48
C TYR A 386 25.10 4.21 -20.76
N ASN A 387 23.92 3.88 -21.28
CA ASN A 387 23.73 2.95 -22.37
C ASN A 387 23.03 3.69 -23.50
N HIS A 388 23.60 3.65 -24.69
CA HIS A 388 23.04 4.30 -25.86
C HIS A 388 22.90 3.28 -26.98
N THR A 389 21.75 3.26 -27.65
CA THR A 389 21.47 2.41 -28.81
C THR A 389 21.13 3.25 -30.02
N GLN A 390 21.59 2.83 -31.19
CA GLN A 390 21.25 3.42 -32.48
C GLN A 390 20.78 2.31 -33.40
N ARG A 391 19.64 2.54 -34.06
CA ARG A 391 19.17 1.68 -35.15
C ARG A 391 19.56 2.32 -36.47
N LEU A 392 20.11 1.54 -37.38
CA LEU A 392 20.43 1.96 -38.74
C LEU A 392 19.94 0.93 -39.72
N ASN A 393 19.67 1.42 -40.92
CA ASN A 393 19.33 0.62 -42.06
C ASN A 393 20.04 1.22 -43.27
N ILE A 394 21.16 0.61 -43.64
CA ILE A 394 22.06 1.19 -44.64
C ILE A 394 21.81 0.52 -46.01
N PRO A 395 21.42 1.30 -47.03
CA PRO A 395 21.29 0.80 -48.40
C PRO A 395 22.61 0.28 -48.95
N ASN A 396 22.56 -0.64 -49.92
CA ASN A 396 23.76 -0.97 -50.66
C ASN A 396 24.25 0.22 -51.52
N LYS A 397 25.53 0.14 -51.90
CA LYS A 397 26.17 1.12 -52.78
C LYS A 397 25.40 1.34 -54.09
N ARG A 398 24.86 0.28 -54.71
CA ARG A 398 24.10 0.39 -55.96
C ARG A 398 22.80 1.18 -55.81
N ALA A 399 22.10 1.02 -54.69
CA ALA A 399 20.91 1.79 -54.38
C ALA A 399 21.27 3.24 -54.15
N ILE A 400 22.34 3.53 -53.40
CA ILE A 400 22.84 4.90 -53.23
C ILE A 400 23.22 5.53 -54.59
N GLU A 401 23.91 4.79 -55.46
CA GLU A 401 24.26 5.24 -56.82
C GLU A 401 23.02 5.44 -57.71
N ALA A 402 22.03 4.55 -57.64
CA ALA A 402 20.76 4.67 -58.37
C ALA A 402 19.94 5.88 -57.89
N LEU A 403 19.96 6.16 -56.60
CA LEU A 403 19.33 7.33 -56.00
C LEU A 403 19.98 8.63 -56.48
N ILE A 404 21.32 8.69 -56.47
CA ILE A 404 22.09 9.82 -57.00
C ILE A 404 21.78 10.03 -58.48
N ALA A 405 21.71 8.95 -59.26
CA ALA A 405 21.38 9.02 -60.69
C ALA A 405 19.93 9.49 -60.95
N SER A 406 18.98 9.15 -60.08
CA SER A 406 17.57 9.51 -60.22
C SER A 406 17.25 10.97 -59.86
N GLN A 407 18.04 11.58 -58.96
CA GLN A 407 17.83 12.94 -58.46
C GLN A 407 18.51 14.01 -59.32
N ASN A 408 19.33 13.62 -60.32
CA ASN A 408 20.11 14.54 -61.15
C ASN A 408 20.99 15.51 -60.30
N ASP A 409 21.30 15.08 -59.07
CA ASP A 409 21.98 15.89 -58.07
C ASP A 409 23.37 15.30 -57.87
N SER A 410 24.39 16.11 -58.14
CA SER A 410 25.76 15.74 -57.85
C SER A 410 25.88 15.71 -56.34
N LEU A 411 26.12 14.51 -55.76
CA LEU A 411 26.43 14.27 -54.35
C LEU A 411 27.10 15.51 -53.72
N ASP A 412 26.31 16.43 -53.18
CA ASP A 412 26.91 17.55 -52.50
C ASP A 412 27.54 16.95 -51.27
N THR A 413 28.80 17.27 -51.09
CA THR A 413 29.69 17.03 -49.96
C THR A 413 29.09 17.26 -48.55
N GLY A 414 27.79 17.58 -48.43
CA GLY A 414 27.03 17.81 -47.22
C GLY A 414 26.05 16.69 -46.80
N THR A 415 25.80 15.63 -47.58
CA THR A 415 24.87 14.53 -47.16
C THR A 415 25.50 13.50 -46.21
N GLY A 416 26.80 13.62 -45.91
CA GLY A 416 27.46 12.89 -44.82
C GLY A 416 27.71 11.40 -45.06
N ILE A 417 26.97 10.72 -45.94
CA ILE A 417 27.19 9.29 -46.22
C ILE A 417 28.40 9.14 -47.16
N PHE A 418 29.60 9.17 -46.59
CA PHE A 418 30.85 8.88 -47.29
C PHE A 418 31.04 7.37 -47.38
N ILE A 419 30.84 6.78 -48.56
CA ILE A 419 31.36 5.44 -48.84
C ILE A 419 32.84 5.60 -49.17
N GLU A 420 33.71 5.51 -48.17
CA GLU A 420 35.14 5.40 -48.44
C GLU A 420 35.48 4.00 -48.98
N ASN A 421 36.60 3.93 -49.70
CA ASN A 421 37.11 2.76 -50.42
C ASN A 421 36.64 1.41 -49.82
N ASN A 422 35.90 0.62 -50.61
CA ASN A 422 35.53 -0.77 -50.35
C ASN A 422 34.27 -1.03 -49.49
N ASN A 423 33.27 -0.14 -49.54
CA ASN A 423 31.95 -0.27 -48.86
C ASN A 423 32.03 -0.22 -47.33
N GLN A 424 33.06 0.44 -46.79
CA GLN A 424 33.23 0.67 -45.36
C GLN A 424 32.51 1.97 -44.96
N TYR A 425 31.86 1.93 -43.80
CA TYR A 425 31.21 3.06 -43.14
C TYR A 425 31.87 3.28 -41.78
N ASP A 426 32.26 4.52 -41.52
CA ASP A 426 32.77 4.96 -40.22
C ASP A 426 31.80 5.94 -39.59
N LEU A 427 31.31 5.59 -38.40
CA LEU A 427 30.49 6.46 -37.57
C LEU A 427 31.34 7.01 -36.43
N TYR A 428 31.36 8.33 -36.32
CA TYR A 428 32.10 9.04 -35.30
C TYR A 428 31.16 9.38 -34.15
N ILE A 429 31.55 9.03 -32.93
CA ILE A 429 30.74 9.23 -31.74
C ILE A 429 31.52 10.05 -30.73
N ARG A 430 30.90 11.08 -30.17
CA ARG A 430 31.42 11.83 -29.03
C ARG A 430 30.34 11.93 -27.96
N CYS A 431 30.72 11.80 -26.70
CA CYS A 431 29.81 11.88 -25.57
C CYS A 431 30.22 13.04 -24.66
N LEU A 432 29.25 13.87 -24.30
CA LEU A 432 29.36 14.99 -23.37
C LEU A 432 28.95 14.54 -21.97
N SER A 433 29.82 14.73 -20.98
CA SER A 433 29.48 14.51 -19.57
C SER A 433 28.60 15.62 -19.01
N ALA A 434 27.91 15.36 -17.90
CA ALA A 434 27.12 16.38 -17.19
C ALA A 434 27.93 17.61 -16.74
N ASN A 435 29.25 17.48 -16.59
CA ASN A 435 30.17 18.57 -16.25
C ASN A 435 30.66 19.37 -17.47
N GLY A 436 30.18 19.06 -18.68
CA GLY A 436 30.46 19.82 -19.90
C GLY A 436 31.72 19.41 -20.66
N TYR A 437 32.34 18.28 -20.31
CA TYR A 437 33.53 17.75 -21.00
C TYR A 437 33.15 16.61 -21.95
N TYR A 438 33.58 16.72 -23.20
CA TYR A 438 33.35 15.72 -24.25
C TYR A 438 34.65 15.10 -24.75
N ASN A 439 34.54 13.99 -25.48
CA ASN A 439 35.68 13.27 -26.06
C ASN A 439 36.40 14.11 -27.13
N PRO A 440 37.69 14.49 -26.97
CA PRO A 440 38.44 15.25 -27.98
C PRO A 440 38.79 14.43 -29.24
N ASP A 441 39.03 13.13 -29.07
CA ASP A 441 39.09 12.16 -30.17
C ASP A 441 37.77 11.36 -30.16
N PRO A 442 37.07 11.21 -31.30
CA PRO A 442 35.82 10.46 -31.35
C PRO A 442 36.06 8.96 -31.17
N TYR A 443 35.07 8.27 -30.63
CA TYR A 443 34.98 6.82 -30.69
C TYR A 443 34.44 6.41 -32.06
N VAL A 444 35.14 5.52 -32.77
CA VAL A 444 34.76 5.11 -34.13
C VAL A 444 34.06 3.76 -34.09
N VAL A 445 32.87 3.68 -34.69
CA VAL A 445 32.20 2.41 -35.01
C VAL A 445 32.31 2.21 -36.52
N SER A 446 33.06 1.20 -36.92
CA SER A 446 33.28 0.87 -38.33
C SER A 446 32.53 -0.39 -38.73
N PHE A 447 31.99 -0.45 -39.94
CA PHE A 447 31.39 -1.66 -40.50
C PHE A 447 31.37 -1.59 -42.02
N CYS A 448 31.34 -2.74 -42.68
CA CYS A 448 31.12 -2.79 -44.12
C CYS A 448 29.71 -3.29 -44.48
N VAL A 449 29.19 -2.82 -45.61
CA VAL A 449 27.94 -3.31 -46.21
C VAL A 449 28.26 -4.08 -47.49
N ASP A 450 27.71 -5.28 -47.65
CA ASP A 450 27.89 -6.12 -48.84
C ASP A 450 27.32 -5.41 -50.09
N ASP A 451 28.10 -5.36 -51.17
CA ASP A 451 27.72 -4.76 -52.47
C ASP A 451 27.18 -5.77 -53.49
N GLY A 452 26.98 -7.02 -53.07
CA GLY A 452 26.28 -8.01 -53.87
C GLY A 452 24.86 -7.57 -54.26
N PRO A 453 24.28 -8.18 -55.33
CA PRO A 453 22.87 -8.00 -55.62
C PRO A 453 22.05 -8.42 -54.40
N ASP A 454 21.08 -7.59 -54.04
CA ASP A 454 20.12 -7.92 -53.00
C ASP A 454 19.50 -9.29 -53.30
N ALA A 455 19.40 -10.11 -52.27
CA ALA A 455 18.88 -11.47 -52.38
C ALA A 455 17.69 -11.69 -51.43
N THR A 456 17.24 -10.63 -50.76
CA THR A 456 16.14 -10.67 -49.79
C THR A 456 14.95 -9.88 -50.32
N PRO A 457 13.71 -10.35 -50.08
CA PRO A 457 12.54 -9.54 -50.35
C PRO A 457 12.43 -8.41 -49.32
N PRO A 458 11.67 -7.36 -49.63
CA PRO A 458 11.44 -6.26 -48.70
C PRO A 458 10.68 -6.76 -47.48
N GLN A 459 11.04 -6.24 -46.32
CA GLN A 459 10.41 -6.52 -45.04
C GLN A 459 9.56 -5.34 -44.61
N ILE A 460 8.31 -5.64 -44.24
CA ILE A 460 7.45 -4.68 -43.56
C ILE A 460 7.83 -4.69 -42.08
N ILE A 461 8.38 -3.58 -41.60
CA ILE A 461 8.87 -3.42 -40.22
C ILE A 461 7.73 -2.98 -39.31
N GLU A 462 6.93 -2.02 -39.76
CA GLU A 462 5.79 -1.53 -39.00
C GLU A 462 4.68 -0.97 -39.88
N THR A 463 3.54 -0.70 -39.26
CA THR A 463 2.35 -0.12 -39.88
C THR A 463 1.79 0.98 -38.99
N SER A 464 1.22 2.05 -39.57
CA SER A 464 0.67 3.17 -38.79
C SER A 464 -0.53 2.78 -37.93
N ILE A 465 -1.18 1.67 -38.26
CA ILE A 465 -2.20 1.02 -37.44
C ILE A 465 -1.63 -0.33 -37.04
N ARG A 466 -1.56 -0.60 -35.73
CA ARG A 466 -1.06 -1.88 -35.21
C ARG A 466 -2.03 -3.00 -35.52
N ASP A 467 -1.53 -4.23 -35.50
CA ASP A 467 -2.39 -5.41 -35.60
C ASP A 467 -3.38 -5.48 -34.43
N ASP A 468 -4.54 -6.08 -34.69
CA ASP A 468 -5.65 -6.25 -33.76
C ASP A 468 -6.30 -4.97 -33.21
N GLN A 469 -6.02 -3.81 -33.81
CA GLN A 469 -6.60 -2.53 -33.37
C GLN A 469 -8.07 -2.37 -33.77
N PRO A 470 -8.91 -1.76 -32.91
CA PRO A 470 -10.27 -1.42 -33.26
C PRO A 470 -10.34 -0.28 -34.27
N VAL A 471 -11.36 -0.31 -35.12
CA VAL A 471 -11.70 0.77 -36.05
C VAL A 471 -13.11 1.27 -35.79
N GLN A 472 -13.34 2.54 -36.10
CA GLN A 472 -14.61 3.24 -35.87
C GLN A 472 -15.77 2.51 -36.55
N TYR A 473 -16.93 2.51 -35.91
CA TYR A 473 -18.15 1.97 -36.47
C TYR A 473 -18.65 2.80 -37.67
N GLY A 474 -19.13 2.11 -38.70
CA GLY A 474 -19.77 2.74 -39.86
C GLY A 474 -18.79 3.39 -40.84
N VAL A 475 -17.49 3.11 -40.72
CA VAL A 475 -16.48 3.53 -41.70
C VAL A 475 -16.17 2.37 -42.65
N ASP A 476 -16.15 2.65 -43.96
CA ASP A 476 -15.85 1.64 -44.99
C ASP A 476 -14.35 1.63 -45.37
N GLU A 477 -13.63 2.71 -45.06
CA GLU A 477 -12.22 2.84 -45.39
C GLU A 477 -11.38 3.55 -44.31
N VAL A 478 -10.08 3.20 -44.24
CA VAL A 478 -9.11 3.83 -43.33
C VAL A 478 -7.75 4.03 -44.01
N PRO A 479 -7.10 5.20 -43.88
CA PRO A 479 -5.75 5.40 -44.41
C PRO A 479 -4.72 4.60 -43.61
N ILE A 480 -3.72 4.07 -44.30
CA ILE A 480 -2.64 3.28 -43.70
C ILE A 480 -1.28 3.68 -44.28
N PHE A 481 -0.26 3.70 -43.44
CA PHE A 481 1.14 3.66 -43.85
C PHE A 481 1.73 2.31 -43.48
N VAL A 482 2.49 1.74 -44.40
CA VAL A 482 3.27 0.51 -44.24
C VAL A 482 4.73 0.88 -44.44
N TYR A 483 5.60 0.54 -43.50
CA TYR A 483 6.99 0.98 -43.51
C TYR A 483 7.90 -0.20 -43.84
N THR A 484 8.66 -0.08 -44.94
CA THR A 484 9.59 -1.12 -45.39
C THR A 484 11.03 -0.77 -45.05
N ASN A 485 11.86 -1.79 -44.85
CA ASN A 485 13.32 -1.64 -44.67
C ASN A 485 14.05 -1.24 -45.96
N GLU A 486 13.40 -1.30 -47.11
CA GLU A 486 14.03 -0.90 -48.37
C GLU A 486 13.00 -0.29 -49.32
N PRO A 487 13.44 0.46 -50.35
CA PRO A 487 12.54 0.97 -51.35
C PRO A 487 11.81 -0.18 -52.04
N ALA A 488 10.48 -0.17 -51.92
CA ALA A 488 9.64 -1.25 -52.41
C ALA A 488 8.39 -0.71 -53.09
N THR A 489 7.76 -1.54 -53.91
CA THR A 489 6.39 -1.35 -54.38
C THR A 489 5.49 -2.33 -53.63
N CYS A 490 4.59 -1.80 -52.80
CA CYS A 490 3.70 -2.62 -51.98
C CYS A 490 2.29 -2.68 -52.55
N LYS A 491 1.64 -3.83 -52.35
CA LYS A 491 0.24 -4.08 -52.65
C LYS A 491 -0.45 -4.75 -51.47
N TRP A 492 -1.76 -4.62 -51.40
CA TRP A 492 -2.58 -5.31 -50.41
C TRP A 492 -3.82 -5.93 -51.03
N SER A 493 -4.38 -6.94 -50.35
CA SER A 493 -5.64 -7.59 -50.72
C SER A 493 -6.39 -8.11 -49.49
N ARG A 494 -7.69 -8.37 -49.64
CA ARG A 494 -8.53 -9.01 -48.59
C ARG A 494 -8.40 -10.53 -48.57
N THR A 495 -7.71 -11.13 -49.53
CA THR A 495 -7.41 -12.57 -49.56
C THR A 495 -5.91 -12.78 -49.69
N ASP A 496 -5.39 -13.85 -49.08
CA ASP A 496 -3.98 -14.20 -49.22
C ASP A 496 -3.71 -14.72 -50.63
N GLN A 497 -2.98 -13.93 -51.42
CA GLN A 497 -2.64 -14.25 -52.79
C GLN A 497 -1.26 -13.75 -53.16
N GLN A 498 -0.73 -14.25 -54.27
CA GLN A 498 0.57 -13.82 -54.79
C GLN A 498 0.55 -12.33 -55.17
N TYR A 499 1.71 -11.67 -55.05
CA TYR A 499 1.87 -10.22 -55.29
C TYR A 499 1.27 -9.74 -56.62
N ASP A 500 1.46 -10.48 -57.72
CA ASP A 500 0.92 -10.08 -59.03
C ASP A 500 -0.60 -10.03 -59.10
N LYS A 501 -1.28 -10.82 -58.25
CA LYS A 501 -2.73 -10.93 -58.22
C LYS A 501 -3.36 -9.94 -57.25
N MET A 502 -2.58 -9.33 -56.37
CA MET A 502 -3.06 -8.30 -55.46
C MET A 502 -3.51 -7.06 -56.24
N GLU A 503 -4.72 -6.64 -55.96
CA GLU A 503 -5.46 -5.65 -56.74
C GLU A 503 -5.20 -4.21 -56.29
N ASN A 504 -4.82 -4.00 -55.04
CA ASN A 504 -4.68 -2.66 -54.46
C ASN A 504 -3.21 -2.26 -54.33
N GLY A 505 -2.75 -1.36 -55.20
CA GLY A 505 -1.40 -0.79 -55.14
C GLY A 505 -1.29 0.33 -54.10
N MET A 506 -0.10 0.47 -53.53
CA MET A 506 0.26 1.56 -52.61
C MET A 506 1.20 2.55 -53.29
N THR A 507 1.27 3.77 -52.74
CA THR A 507 2.24 4.79 -53.16
C THR A 507 3.43 4.79 -52.20
N CYS A 508 4.59 4.36 -52.65
CA CYS A 508 5.76 4.14 -51.80
C CYS A 508 6.86 5.16 -52.01
N ALA A 509 7.52 5.52 -50.90
CA ALA A 509 8.79 6.21 -50.91
C ALA A 509 9.83 5.38 -51.68
N SER A 510 10.58 6.05 -52.55
CA SER A 510 11.59 5.39 -53.40
C SER A 510 12.99 5.92 -53.16
N SER A 511 13.14 6.97 -52.33
CA SER A 511 14.42 7.62 -52.08
C SER A 511 14.75 7.80 -50.61
N ILE A 512 16.04 7.90 -50.29
CA ILE A 512 16.53 8.19 -48.93
C ILE A 512 15.96 9.52 -48.41
N ALA A 513 15.73 10.50 -49.29
CA ALA A 513 15.14 11.78 -48.92
C ALA A 513 13.66 11.66 -48.51
N ASP A 514 12.98 10.59 -48.90
CA ASP A 514 11.59 10.31 -48.58
C ASP A 514 11.44 9.35 -47.38
N MET A 515 12.54 8.99 -46.71
CA MET A 515 12.50 8.16 -45.50
C MET A 515 11.86 8.90 -44.34
N ASP A 516 11.21 8.15 -43.46
CA ASP A 516 10.69 8.70 -42.22
C ASP A 516 11.79 8.92 -41.17
N ALA A 517 11.39 9.40 -39.99
CA ALA A 517 12.32 9.63 -38.88
C ALA A 517 13.01 8.34 -38.39
N ASN A 518 12.37 7.18 -38.59
CA ASN A 518 12.90 5.87 -38.21
C ASN A 518 13.84 5.26 -39.26
N LEU A 519 14.16 6.00 -40.33
CA LEU A 519 14.93 5.51 -41.47
C LEU A 519 14.25 4.30 -42.14
N LEU A 520 12.93 4.37 -42.32
CA LEU A 520 12.12 3.42 -43.07
C LEU A 520 11.47 4.08 -44.29
N TYR A 521 11.05 3.27 -45.25
CA TYR A 521 10.39 3.74 -46.47
C TYR A 521 8.87 3.63 -46.35
N PRO A 522 8.14 4.75 -46.21
CA PRO A 522 6.69 4.72 -46.07
C PRO A 522 5.98 4.41 -47.41
N CYS A 523 5.07 3.44 -47.36
CA CYS A 523 4.08 3.13 -48.39
C CYS A 523 2.70 3.55 -47.91
N ARG A 524 2.09 4.51 -48.60
CA ARG A 524 0.75 5.02 -48.31
C ARG A 524 -0.32 4.25 -49.08
N GLY A 525 -1.38 3.85 -48.38
CA GLY A 525 -2.58 3.25 -48.95
C GLY A 525 -3.84 3.64 -48.20
N THR A 526 -4.97 3.12 -48.68
CA THR A 526 -6.27 3.20 -48.02
C THR A 526 -6.85 1.79 -48.01
N LEU A 527 -7.13 1.26 -46.84
CA LEU A 527 -7.80 -0.05 -46.69
C LEU A 527 -9.30 0.18 -46.83
N THR A 528 -9.95 -0.58 -47.71
CA THR A 528 -11.39 -0.44 -48.00
C THR A 528 -12.15 -1.73 -47.69
N GLY A 529 -13.48 -1.66 -47.68
CA GLY A 529 -14.35 -2.80 -47.42
C GLY A 529 -14.30 -3.27 -45.96
N LEU A 530 -14.19 -2.31 -45.03
CA LEU A 530 -14.29 -2.54 -43.60
C LEU A 530 -15.73 -2.92 -43.24
N GLU A 531 -15.87 -3.99 -42.46
CA GLU A 531 -17.14 -4.50 -41.96
C GLU A 531 -17.21 -4.31 -40.44
N ASP A 532 -18.33 -3.75 -39.97
CA ASP A 532 -18.62 -3.61 -38.55
C ASP A 532 -18.77 -4.98 -37.87
N ARG A 533 -18.40 -5.04 -36.58
CA ARG A 533 -18.56 -6.22 -35.70
C ARG A 533 -17.87 -7.48 -36.24
N LYS A 534 -16.83 -7.34 -37.05
CA LYS A 534 -16.06 -8.44 -37.64
C LYS A 534 -14.58 -8.11 -37.68
N ASP A 535 -13.78 -9.17 -37.79
CA ASP A 535 -12.35 -9.05 -38.07
C ASP A 535 -12.14 -8.78 -39.57
N ASN A 536 -11.51 -7.65 -39.87
CA ASN A 536 -11.17 -7.22 -41.21
C ASN A 536 -9.70 -7.54 -41.47
N VAL A 537 -9.46 -8.63 -42.20
CA VAL A 537 -8.11 -9.13 -42.47
C VAL A 537 -7.59 -8.61 -43.81
N TYR A 538 -6.39 -8.05 -43.78
CA TYR A 538 -5.66 -7.51 -44.93
C TYR A 538 -4.30 -8.19 -45.05
N TYR A 539 -3.93 -8.52 -46.29
CA TYR A 539 -2.68 -9.18 -46.64
C TYR A 539 -1.83 -8.24 -47.48
N PHE A 540 -0.63 -7.93 -47.03
CA PHE A 540 0.32 -7.05 -47.72
C PHE A 540 1.48 -7.86 -48.28
N ARG A 541 1.91 -7.51 -49.48
CA ARG A 541 3.17 -7.99 -50.07
C ARG A 541 3.83 -6.86 -50.83
N CYS A 542 5.15 -6.88 -50.79
CA CYS A 542 5.99 -5.89 -51.44
C CYS A 542 6.99 -6.56 -52.39
N GLU A 543 7.42 -5.79 -53.38
CA GLU A 543 8.45 -6.12 -54.36
C GLU A 543 9.56 -5.07 -54.24
N ASP A 544 10.81 -5.50 -54.14
CA ASP A 544 11.96 -4.61 -53.95
C ASP A 544 12.29 -3.77 -55.20
N GLN A 545 13.27 -2.87 -55.03
CA GLN A 545 14.01 -2.22 -56.10
C GLN A 545 13.14 -1.70 -57.26
N PRO A 546 12.27 -0.71 -57.02
CA PRO A 546 11.35 -0.19 -58.04
C PRO A 546 12.06 0.33 -59.30
N TRP A 547 13.36 0.61 -59.23
CA TRP A 547 14.21 1.03 -60.35
C TRP A 547 14.92 -0.12 -61.09
N ALA A 548 15.00 -1.33 -60.53
CA ALA A 548 15.67 -2.47 -61.16
C ALA A 548 14.82 -3.10 -62.27
N ALA A 549 15.44 -3.92 -63.12
CA ALA A 549 14.71 -4.70 -64.12
C ALA A 549 13.79 -5.72 -63.43
N GLU A 550 12.63 -6.04 -64.02
CA GLU A 550 11.59 -6.85 -63.36
C GLU A 550 12.08 -8.27 -62.99
N ASP A 551 13.03 -8.83 -63.72
CA ASP A 551 13.64 -10.13 -63.45
C ASP A 551 14.71 -10.12 -62.35
N GLU A 552 15.17 -8.94 -61.94
CA GLU A 552 16.08 -8.74 -60.81
C GLU A 552 15.33 -8.46 -59.50
N ARG A 553 14.01 -8.18 -59.57
CA ARG A 553 13.18 -7.85 -58.41
C ARG A 553 12.76 -9.10 -57.64
N ILE A 554 12.84 -9.00 -56.33
CA ILE A 554 12.50 -10.02 -55.36
C ILE A 554 11.19 -9.64 -54.66
N ARG A 555 10.27 -10.60 -54.63
CA ARG A 555 8.91 -10.43 -54.10
C ARG A 555 8.75 -11.16 -52.78
N MET A 556 7.99 -10.56 -51.87
CA MET A 556 7.52 -11.25 -50.67
C MET A 556 6.71 -12.50 -51.04
N THR A 557 7.18 -13.67 -50.57
CA THR A 557 6.46 -14.94 -50.76
C THR A 557 5.41 -15.18 -49.68
N GLN A 558 5.59 -14.59 -48.50
CA GLN A 558 4.64 -14.62 -47.38
C GLN A 558 3.99 -13.25 -47.24
N SER A 559 2.69 -13.23 -46.93
CA SER A 559 1.98 -11.98 -46.68
C SER A 559 2.25 -11.49 -45.26
N TYR A 560 2.44 -10.18 -45.11
CA TYR A 560 2.24 -9.52 -43.81
C TYR A 560 0.73 -9.42 -43.58
N VAL A 561 0.25 -9.86 -42.43
CA VAL A 561 -1.19 -9.90 -42.10
C VAL A 561 -1.50 -8.80 -41.12
N LEU A 562 -2.52 -8.01 -41.41
CA LEU A 562 -3.08 -7.00 -40.51
C LEU A 562 -4.56 -7.29 -40.30
N THR A 563 -4.99 -7.36 -39.05
CA THR A 563 -6.38 -7.57 -38.64
C THR A 563 -6.88 -6.32 -37.95
N LEU A 564 -7.95 -5.73 -38.48
CA LEU A 564 -8.64 -4.59 -37.88
C LEU A 564 -10.01 -5.00 -37.35
N LYS A 565 -10.29 -4.69 -36.09
CA LYS A 565 -11.52 -5.10 -35.42
C LYS A 565 -12.61 -4.08 -35.69
N GLY A 566 -13.57 -4.41 -36.55
CA GLY A 566 -14.76 -3.60 -36.76
C GLY A 566 -15.56 -3.52 -35.47
N THR A 567 -15.76 -2.31 -34.96
CA THR A 567 -16.47 -2.08 -33.69
C THR A 567 -17.98 -1.94 -33.90
N GLN A 568 -18.68 -1.45 -32.88
CA GLN A 568 -20.09 -1.09 -32.89
C GLN A 568 -20.26 0.32 -32.28
N PRO A 569 -21.41 0.99 -32.40
CA PRO A 569 -21.59 2.32 -31.84
C PRO A 569 -21.30 2.34 -30.34
N LEU A 570 -20.62 3.37 -29.86
CA LEU A 570 -20.53 3.69 -28.43
C LEU A 570 -21.76 4.51 -28.05
N ASN A 571 -22.41 4.17 -26.93
CA ASN A 571 -23.55 4.90 -26.41
C ASN A 571 -23.30 5.31 -24.95
N ILE A 572 -23.90 6.42 -24.53
CA ILE A 572 -24.08 6.72 -23.10
C ILE A 572 -25.34 5.97 -22.67
N LYS A 573 -25.24 5.21 -21.58
CA LYS A 573 -26.35 4.43 -21.05
C LYS A 573 -27.48 5.36 -20.63
N GLU A 574 -28.71 5.00 -20.97
CA GLU A 574 -29.91 5.76 -20.61
C GLU A 574 -30.00 5.96 -19.10
N ASP A 575 -30.41 7.16 -18.68
CA ASP A 575 -30.54 7.57 -17.27
C ASP A 575 -29.25 7.41 -16.42
N SER A 576 -28.07 7.38 -17.04
CA SER A 576 -26.79 7.29 -16.31
C SER A 576 -26.14 8.64 -16.04
N ILE A 577 -26.59 9.72 -16.69
CA ILE A 577 -26.00 11.04 -16.54
C ILE A 577 -26.49 11.67 -15.24
N GLU A 578 -25.55 12.04 -14.38
CA GLU A 578 -25.78 12.73 -13.12
C GLU A 578 -25.02 14.07 -13.11
N PRO A 579 -25.60 15.16 -12.57
CA PRO A 579 -26.99 15.29 -12.14
C PRO A 579 -28.00 15.10 -13.27
N GLU A 580 -29.22 14.69 -12.91
CA GLU A 580 -30.32 14.51 -13.86
C GLU A 580 -30.76 15.86 -14.46
N VAL A 581 -31.43 15.79 -15.61
CA VAL A 581 -31.93 16.97 -16.31
C VAL A 581 -33.02 17.66 -15.49
N ASN A 582 -32.77 18.92 -15.14
CA ASN A 582 -33.55 19.78 -14.23
C ASN A 582 -33.54 19.35 -12.76
N GLU A 583 -32.53 18.59 -12.34
CA GLU A 583 -32.30 18.33 -10.91
C GLU A 583 -31.96 19.63 -10.16
N ILE A 584 -32.37 19.71 -8.90
CA ILE A 584 -31.95 20.77 -7.97
C ILE A 584 -31.00 20.13 -6.96
N VAL A 585 -29.72 20.49 -7.04
CA VAL A 585 -28.70 20.03 -6.10
C VAL A 585 -28.54 21.07 -5.01
N SER A 586 -28.91 20.72 -3.79
CA SER A 586 -28.92 21.63 -2.65
C SER A 586 -27.69 21.48 -1.75
N GLY A 587 -27.29 22.54 -1.05
CA GLY A 587 -26.28 22.44 0.01
C GLY A 587 -26.25 23.62 0.97
N ALA A 588 -25.72 23.37 2.18
CA ALA A 588 -25.77 24.31 3.31
C ALA A 588 -24.61 25.34 3.35
N THR A 589 -23.80 25.45 2.28
CA THR A 589 -22.60 26.31 2.27
C THR A 589 -22.50 27.12 0.98
N SER A 590 -21.62 28.13 0.94
CA SER A 590 -21.43 29.00 -0.24
C SER A 590 -21.05 28.27 -1.53
N THR A 591 -20.61 27.01 -1.44
CA THR A 591 -20.27 26.15 -2.56
C THR A 591 -20.79 24.73 -2.32
N VAL A 592 -21.49 24.16 -3.29
CA VAL A 592 -22.01 22.78 -3.24
C VAL A 592 -21.09 21.88 -4.05
N ALA A 593 -20.70 20.75 -3.47
CA ALA A 593 -19.94 19.73 -4.17
C ALA A 593 -20.89 18.92 -5.05
N VAL A 594 -20.75 19.05 -6.38
CA VAL A 594 -21.56 18.34 -7.37
C VAL A 594 -20.67 17.34 -8.11
N THR A 595 -21.11 16.09 -8.23
CA THR A 595 -20.38 15.09 -9.00
C THR A 595 -21.06 14.90 -10.35
N LEU A 596 -20.34 15.18 -11.43
CA LEU A 596 -20.76 14.85 -12.78
C LEU A 596 -20.42 13.37 -13.03
N SER A 597 -21.41 12.53 -13.28
CA SER A 597 -21.24 11.10 -13.56
C SER A 597 -21.88 10.71 -14.89
N LEU A 598 -21.36 9.69 -15.55
CA LEU A 598 -22.08 8.96 -16.60
C LEU A 598 -21.53 7.55 -16.82
N GLU A 599 -22.35 6.66 -17.40
CA GLU A 599 -21.92 5.32 -17.82
C GLU A 599 -21.98 5.17 -19.34
N THR A 600 -20.98 4.53 -19.92
CA THR A 600 -20.93 4.22 -21.35
C THR A 600 -21.12 2.72 -21.59
N GLU A 601 -21.73 2.37 -22.71
CA GLU A 601 -21.98 0.99 -23.13
C GLU A 601 -21.74 0.80 -24.63
N ASN A 602 -21.63 -0.45 -25.07
CA ASN A 602 -21.31 -0.84 -26.44
C ASN A 602 -19.90 -0.36 -26.87
N GLY A 603 -19.67 0.12 -28.09
CA GLY A 603 -18.31 0.49 -28.53
C GLY A 603 -17.29 -0.67 -28.50
N TYR A 604 -16.01 -0.33 -28.42
CA TYR A 604 -14.92 -1.25 -28.13
C TYR A 604 -14.87 -1.63 -26.65
N GLU A 605 -14.56 -2.91 -26.35
CA GLU A 605 -14.49 -3.44 -24.98
C GLU A 605 -15.74 -3.17 -24.09
N ASN A 606 -16.94 -3.14 -24.69
CA ASN A 606 -18.23 -3.00 -23.97
C ASN A 606 -18.35 -1.76 -23.07
N GLY A 607 -18.05 -0.60 -23.61
CA GLY A 607 -18.33 0.70 -23.00
C GLY A 607 -17.08 1.39 -22.49
N LYS A 608 -15.90 0.78 -22.62
CA LYS A 608 -14.65 1.41 -22.19
C LYS A 608 -14.31 2.59 -23.10
N ALA A 609 -14.30 3.78 -22.52
CA ALA A 609 -14.06 5.02 -23.26
C ALA A 609 -13.30 6.04 -22.41
N GLU A 610 -12.78 7.07 -23.05
CA GLU A 610 -12.36 8.31 -22.39
C GLU A 610 -13.45 9.36 -22.57
N CYS A 611 -13.94 9.91 -21.46
CA CYS A 611 -15.00 10.89 -21.40
C CYS A 611 -14.47 12.25 -20.95
N TYR A 612 -15.04 13.26 -21.58
CA TYR A 612 -14.70 14.64 -21.44
C TYR A 612 -15.97 15.42 -21.14
N TYR A 613 -15.84 16.49 -20.37
CA TYR A 613 -16.95 17.41 -20.08
C TYR A 613 -16.63 18.83 -20.55
N SER A 614 -17.65 19.63 -20.79
CA SER A 614 -17.54 21.02 -21.25
C SER A 614 -18.71 21.86 -20.73
N THR A 615 -18.46 23.15 -20.46
CA THR A 615 -19.51 24.12 -20.12
C THR A 615 -20.00 24.92 -21.33
N ASP A 616 -19.31 24.84 -22.48
CA ASP A 616 -19.58 25.65 -23.68
C ASP A 616 -19.74 24.82 -24.97
N ASN A 617 -19.68 23.49 -24.86
CA ASN A 617 -19.71 22.51 -25.94
C ASN A 617 -18.59 22.67 -27.00
N ASN A 618 -17.54 23.42 -26.67
CA ASN A 618 -16.40 23.64 -27.56
C ASN A 618 -15.11 23.14 -26.91
N ASN A 619 -14.87 23.55 -25.66
CA ASN A 619 -13.66 23.23 -24.91
C ASN A 619 -13.96 22.06 -23.98
N PHE A 620 -13.52 20.87 -24.38
CA PHE A 620 -13.70 19.64 -23.63
C PHE A 620 -12.47 19.35 -22.77
N VAL A 621 -12.71 19.11 -21.48
CA VAL A 621 -11.69 18.75 -20.49
C VAL A 621 -11.89 17.28 -20.10
N PRO A 622 -10.83 16.47 -20.01
CA PRO A 622 -10.96 15.07 -19.58
C PRO A 622 -11.51 15.00 -18.15
N MET A 623 -12.40 14.04 -17.89
CA MET A 623 -12.89 13.76 -16.55
C MET A 623 -11.80 13.11 -15.70
N PHE A 624 -11.85 13.32 -14.38
CA PHE A 624 -10.87 12.77 -13.45
C PHE A 624 -10.87 11.23 -13.41
N GLU A 625 -12.06 10.61 -13.29
CA GLU A 625 -12.23 9.17 -13.44
C GLU A 625 -12.75 8.89 -14.85
N THR A 626 -11.91 8.28 -15.69
CA THR A 626 -12.28 7.88 -17.06
C THR A 626 -11.42 6.70 -17.55
N ASN A 627 -11.41 6.38 -18.86
CA ASN A 627 -10.79 5.18 -19.42
C ASN A 627 -11.41 3.88 -18.87
N SER A 628 -12.73 3.91 -18.67
CA SER A 628 -13.55 2.86 -18.10
C SER A 628 -14.96 2.90 -18.72
N PHE A 629 -15.90 2.11 -18.22
CA PHE A 629 -17.32 2.20 -18.57
C PHE A 629 -18.10 3.12 -17.62
N LYS A 630 -17.48 3.59 -16.53
CA LYS A 630 -18.01 4.60 -15.61
C LYS A 630 -17.07 5.78 -15.57
N HIS A 631 -17.62 7.00 -15.53
CA HIS A 631 -16.84 8.23 -15.56
C HIS A 631 -17.35 9.19 -14.50
N SER A 632 -16.44 9.90 -13.84
CA SER A 632 -16.79 10.82 -12.75
C SER A 632 -15.87 12.03 -12.70
N GLN A 633 -16.46 13.18 -12.38
CA GLN A 633 -15.77 14.45 -12.18
C GLN A 633 -16.47 15.27 -11.09
N ARG A 634 -15.77 15.57 -10.01
CA ARG A 634 -16.25 16.51 -8.98
C ARG A 634 -16.13 17.97 -9.43
N GLN A 635 -17.13 18.77 -9.09
CA GLN A 635 -17.17 20.22 -9.20
C GLN A 635 -17.54 20.82 -7.84
N ASP A 636 -16.99 21.99 -7.51
CA ASP A 636 -17.46 22.79 -6.38
C ASP A 636 -18.12 24.05 -6.96
N LEU A 637 -19.46 24.09 -6.93
CA LEU A 637 -20.28 25.06 -7.65
C LEU A 637 -20.97 26.03 -6.70
N THR A 638 -21.08 27.31 -7.07
CA THR A 638 -21.90 28.28 -6.34
C THR A 638 -23.37 28.18 -6.77
N GLN A 639 -24.28 28.82 -6.04
CA GLN A 639 -25.68 28.90 -6.45
C GLN A 639 -25.84 29.43 -7.89
N GLY A 640 -26.69 28.77 -8.69
CA GLY A 640 -26.98 29.14 -10.07
C GLY A 640 -27.34 27.96 -10.97
N ASP A 641 -27.62 28.26 -12.24
CA ASP A 641 -27.93 27.26 -13.27
C ASP A 641 -26.69 26.82 -14.02
N TYR A 642 -26.52 25.51 -14.20
CA TYR A 642 -25.39 24.93 -14.89
C TYR A 642 -25.84 24.06 -16.05
N THR A 643 -25.07 24.08 -17.14
CA THR A 643 -25.22 23.16 -18.27
C THR A 643 -23.87 22.56 -18.58
N TYR A 644 -23.83 21.23 -18.65
CA TYR A 644 -22.64 20.47 -18.98
C TYR A 644 -22.90 19.59 -20.19
N TYR A 645 -21.91 19.52 -21.08
CA TYR A 645 -21.87 18.68 -22.25
C TYR A 645 -20.83 17.59 -22.05
N PHE A 646 -21.15 16.37 -22.46
CA PHE A 646 -20.27 15.22 -22.36
C PHE A 646 -19.92 14.69 -23.75
N ARG A 647 -18.66 14.30 -23.91
CA ARG A 647 -18.16 13.63 -25.11
C ARG A 647 -17.29 12.46 -24.69
N CYS A 648 -17.67 11.26 -25.09
CA CYS A 648 -16.95 10.03 -24.80
C CYS A 648 -16.43 9.43 -26.10
N VAL A 649 -15.16 9.02 -26.10
CA VAL A 649 -14.49 8.43 -27.27
C VAL A 649 -13.84 7.12 -26.85
N ASP A 650 -14.18 6.02 -27.53
CA ASP A 650 -13.52 4.73 -27.30
C ASP A 650 -12.23 4.58 -28.13
N LEU A 651 -11.49 3.49 -27.92
CA LEU A 651 -10.23 3.24 -28.63
C LEU A 651 -10.42 3.11 -30.16
N GLY A 652 -11.61 2.70 -30.62
CA GLY A 652 -11.93 2.64 -32.04
C GLY A 652 -12.26 4.00 -32.65
N GLY A 653 -12.39 5.05 -31.86
CA GLY A 653 -12.82 6.38 -32.30
C GLY A 653 -14.34 6.56 -32.35
N ASN A 654 -15.13 5.62 -31.82
CA ASN A 654 -16.57 5.82 -31.68
C ASN A 654 -16.84 6.92 -30.67
N THR A 655 -17.71 7.86 -31.04
CA THR A 655 -18.03 9.01 -30.20
C THR A 655 -19.48 8.96 -29.74
N ALA A 656 -19.69 9.10 -28.43
CA ALA A 656 -20.99 9.29 -27.81
C ALA A 656 -21.07 10.70 -27.19
N LEU A 657 -22.21 11.37 -27.37
CA LEU A 657 -22.44 12.73 -26.86
C LEU A 657 -23.62 12.73 -25.89
N GLY A 658 -23.52 13.52 -24.83
CA GLY A 658 -24.57 13.71 -23.84
C GLY A 658 -24.58 15.14 -23.31
N GLN A 659 -25.62 15.51 -22.58
CA GLN A 659 -25.69 16.79 -21.88
C GLN A 659 -26.59 16.68 -20.66
N THR A 660 -26.38 17.55 -19.68
CA THR A 660 -27.30 17.77 -18.56
C THR A 660 -27.39 19.26 -18.23
N ASN A 661 -28.50 19.66 -17.61
CA ASN A 661 -28.70 20.99 -17.06
C ASN A 661 -29.37 20.86 -15.70
N PHE A 662 -28.86 21.54 -14.69
CA PHE A 662 -29.35 21.44 -13.30
C PHE A 662 -29.16 22.77 -12.58
N GLU A 663 -29.90 22.96 -11.50
CA GLU A 663 -29.79 24.12 -10.61
C GLU A 663 -29.00 23.73 -9.36
N VAL A 664 -28.09 24.60 -8.93
CA VAL A 664 -27.47 24.51 -7.60
C VAL A 664 -28.16 25.50 -6.69
N PHE A 665 -28.81 24.99 -5.65
CA PHE A 665 -29.45 25.80 -4.61
C PHE A 665 -28.59 25.80 -3.34
N VAL A 666 -28.39 26.96 -2.75
CA VAL A 666 -27.65 27.10 -1.50
C VAL A 666 -28.59 27.65 -0.44
N ASP A 667 -28.81 26.88 0.61
CA ASP A 667 -29.40 27.40 1.83
C ASP A 667 -28.30 27.72 2.84
N THR A 668 -28.39 28.86 3.51
CA THR A 668 -27.45 29.22 4.58
C THR A 668 -28.16 29.69 5.84
N PHE A 669 -29.49 29.69 5.83
CA PHE A 669 -30.29 30.01 6.99
C PHE A 669 -30.60 28.73 7.74
N ALA A 670 -30.71 28.84 9.06
CA ALA A 670 -31.14 27.72 9.89
C ALA A 670 -32.65 27.85 10.12
N PRO A 671 -33.36 26.72 10.22
CA PRO A 671 -34.80 26.73 10.42
C PRO A 671 -35.18 27.44 11.70
N MET A 672 -36.26 28.21 11.66
CA MET A 672 -36.76 28.98 12.79
C MET A 672 -38.22 28.62 13.10
N VAL A 673 -38.51 28.29 14.36
CA VAL A 673 -39.90 28.23 14.83
C VAL A 673 -40.61 29.58 14.69
N VAL A 674 -41.59 29.63 13.78
CA VAL A 674 -42.43 30.81 13.52
C VAL A 674 -43.75 30.78 14.29
N ARG A 675 -44.24 29.59 14.69
CA ARG A 675 -45.47 29.44 15.48
C ARG A 675 -45.36 28.33 16.51
N VAL A 676 -46.01 28.55 17.64
CA VAL A 676 -46.21 27.56 18.70
C VAL A 676 -47.70 27.50 19.03
N LEU A 677 -48.29 26.32 18.93
CA LEU A 677 -49.71 26.06 19.07
C LEU A 677 -49.94 24.92 20.06
N ASN A 678 -51.09 24.98 20.75
CA ASN A 678 -51.64 23.81 21.44
C ASN A 678 -52.70 23.21 20.51
N ASP A 679 -52.39 22.04 19.95
CA ASP A 679 -53.29 21.30 19.06
C ASP A 679 -53.71 19.99 19.71
N ALA A 680 -54.99 19.86 20.05
CA ALA A 680 -55.56 18.67 20.70
C ALA A 680 -54.73 18.18 21.93
N ASN A 681 -54.23 19.09 22.77
CA ASN A 681 -53.38 18.79 23.93
C ASN A 681 -51.99 18.22 23.56
N ARG A 682 -51.47 18.56 22.38
CA ARG A 682 -50.10 18.35 21.91
C ARG A 682 -49.43 19.71 21.65
N LEU A 683 -48.12 19.79 21.88
CA LEU A 683 -47.31 20.92 21.46
C LEU A 683 -47.10 20.78 19.96
N LYS A 684 -47.60 21.72 19.18
CA LYS A 684 -47.34 21.83 17.76
C LYS A 684 -46.47 23.06 17.52
N ILE A 685 -45.32 22.86 16.93
CA ILE A 685 -44.49 23.96 16.43
C ILE A 685 -44.50 23.95 14.90
N ILE A 686 -44.38 25.13 14.31
CA ILE A 686 -44.28 25.29 12.86
C ILE A 686 -43.01 26.09 12.58
N THR A 687 -42.14 25.57 11.72
CA THR A 687 -40.93 26.22 11.22
C THR A 687 -41.21 26.98 9.92
N ASP A 688 -40.36 27.93 9.56
CA ASP A 688 -40.43 28.67 8.29
C ASP A 688 -40.01 27.84 7.07
N GLU A 689 -39.27 26.77 7.29
CA GLU A 689 -38.84 25.77 6.29
C GLU A 689 -38.94 24.34 6.84
N ASP A 690 -38.71 23.35 5.99
CA ASP A 690 -38.69 21.94 6.41
C ASP A 690 -37.49 21.68 7.32
N ALA A 691 -37.71 20.99 8.45
CA ALA A 691 -36.67 20.82 9.46
C ALA A 691 -36.77 19.46 10.16
N THR A 692 -35.72 19.09 10.89
CA THR A 692 -35.77 18.04 11.90
C THR A 692 -35.64 18.66 13.29
N CYS A 693 -36.71 18.61 14.07
CA CYS A 693 -36.75 19.22 15.41
C CYS A 693 -36.54 18.20 16.54
N TYR A 694 -35.69 18.55 17.50
CA TYR A 694 -35.53 17.83 18.77
C TYR A 694 -35.87 18.75 19.93
N TYR A 695 -36.37 18.18 21.04
CA TYR A 695 -36.61 18.93 22.26
C TYR A 695 -36.09 18.24 23.52
N SER A 696 -35.87 19.03 24.57
CA SER A 696 -35.62 18.55 25.93
C SER A 696 -36.36 19.44 26.94
N VAL A 697 -36.75 18.85 28.07
CA VAL A 697 -37.37 19.57 29.20
C VAL A 697 -36.42 19.69 30.40
N ASN A 698 -35.15 19.30 30.25
CA ASN A 698 -34.17 19.35 31.33
C ASN A 698 -33.57 20.75 31.49
N GLU A 699 -33.95 21.42 32.58
CA GLU A 699 -33.49 22.78 32.90
C GLU A 699 -31.98 22.91 33.14
N ASN A 700 -31.28 21.82 33.51
CA ASN A 700 -29.84 21.87 33.74
C ASN A 700 -29.05 21.94 32.43
N THR A 701 -29.53 21.25 31.40
CA THR A 701 -28.89 21.23 30.07
C THR A 701 -29.43 22.31 29.16
N LYS A 702 -30.68 22.75 29.32
CA LYS A 702 -31.35 23.71 28.42
C LYS A 702 -31.15 23.30 26.95
N CYS A 703 -30.83 24.22 26.03
CA CYS A 703 -30.47 23.90 24.65
C CYS A 703 -29.05 23.31 24.47
N ASN A 704 -28.33 22.89 25.52
CA ASN A 704 -27.01 22.25 25.40
C ASN A 704 -27.08 20.70 25.50
N TYR A 705 -28.23 20.08 25.20
CA TYR A 705 -28.31 18.62 25.09
C TYR A 705 -27.68 18.11 23.78
N GLU A 706 -27.15 16.88 23.83
CA GLU A 706 -26.67 16.14 22.66
C GLU A 706 -27.84 15.44 21.94
N ILE A 707 -27.69 15.15 20.65
CA ILE A 707 -28.67 14.40 19.84
C ILE A 707 -28.05 13.05 19.48
N GLY A 708 -28.76 11.94 19.72
CA GLY A 708 -28.28 10.58 19.41
C GLY A 708 -28.88 9.47 20.28
N ASN A 709 -28.43 8.22 20.06
CA ASN A 709 -29.02 6.99 20.63
C ASN A 709 -29.06 6.91 22.17
N ASN A 710 -28.27 7.71 22.88
CA ASN A 710 -28.23 7.77 24.36
C ASN A 710 -28.56 9.16 24.91
N SER A 711 -29.22 10.01 24.12
CA SER A 711 -29.50 11.40 24.51
C SER A 711 -30.77 11.57 25.34
N VAL A 712 -30.82 12.68 26.10
CA VAL A 712 -32.06 13.18 26.75
C VAL A 712 -32.93 14.01 25.79
N ALA A 713 -32.54 14.08 24.52
CA ALA A 713 -33.25 14.78 23.47
C ALA A 713 -34.32 13.85 22.88
N GLN A 714 -35.52 14.38 22.67
CA GLN A 714 -36.62 13.66 22.04
C GLN A 714 -36.87 14.26 20.67
N LEU A 715 -36.95 13.41 19.65
CA LEU A 715 -37.36 13.82 18.31
C LEU A 715 -38.82 14.31 18.35
N MET A 716 -39.10 15.42 17.68
CA MET A 716 -40.46 15.91 17.45
C MET A 716 -40.96 15.33 16.12
N PRO A 717 -41.81 14.29 16.13
CA PRO A 717 -42.31 13.69 14.89
C PRO A 717 -43.19 14.66 14.10
N HIS A 718 -43.28 14.42 12.80
CA HIS A 718 -44.22 15.05 11.89
C HIS A 718 -45.58 14.32 11.90
N GLU A 719 -46.66 15.03 11.57
CA GLU A 719 -48.01 14.45 11.49
C GLU A 719 -48.20 13.66 10.18
N THR A 720 -47.61 14.14 9.09
CA THR A 720 -47.54 13.47 7.79
C THR A 720 -46.09 13.45 7.33
N GLN A 721 -45.76 12.57 6.38
CA GLN A 721 -44.41 12.53 5.80
C GLN A 721 -44.17 13.68 4.80
N ASP A 722 -45.25 14.37 4.40
CA ASP A 722 -45.24 15.43 3.39
C ASP A 722 -45.17 16.84 4.02
N ASP A 723 -45.57 17.00 5.29
CA ASP A 723 -45.52 18.29 6.02
C ASP A 723 -44.37 18.31 7.04
N LYS A 724 -43.14 18.52 6.54
CA LYS A 724 -41.91 18.50 7.35
C LYS A 724 -41.65 19.79 8.13
N ASN A 725 -42.45 20.84 7.93
CA ASN A 725 -42.38 22.07 8.71
C ASN A 725 -43.28 22.07 9.96
N GLU A 726 -44.03 20.99 10.22
CA GLU A 726 -44.87 20.85 11.40
C GLU A 726 -44.33 19.75 12.33
N HIS A 727 -44.06 20.10 13.59
CA HIS A 727 -43.48 19.16 14.55
C HIS A 727 -44.28 19.09 15.84
N PHE A 728 -44.35 17.88 16.41
CA PHE A 728 -45.21 17.60 17.54
C PHE A 728 -44.44 17.10 18.76
N ALA A 729 -44.89 17.45 19.96
CA ALA A 729 -44.44 16.89 21.22
C ALA A 729 -45.59 16.78 22.23
N ALA A 730 -45.38 16.03 23.31
CA ALA A 730 -46.33 15.99 24.41
C ALA A 730 -46.44 17.39 25.05
N TRP A 731 -47.66 17.90 25.27
CA TRP A 731 -47.89 19.20 25.90
C TRP A 731 -48.05 19.08 27.41
N ASN A 732 -47.26 19.84 28.16
CA ASN A 732 -47.35 20.00 29.61
C ASN A 732 -47.08 21.46 29.99
N ILE A 733 -48.03 22.08 30.69
CA ILE A 733 -47.99 23.51 31.04
C ILE A 733 -46.91 23.88 32.05
N ASN A 734 -46.34 22.90 32.76
CA ASN A 734 -45.33 23.13 33.79
C ASN A 734 -43.90 22.96 33.26
N ASP A 735 -43.74 22.45 32.04
CA ASP A 735 -42.43 22.15 31.47
C ASP A 735 -41.93 23.34 30.61
N ILE A 736 -40.63 23.62 30.67
CA ILE A 736 -39.96 24.52 29.72
C ILE A 736 -39.33 23.67 28.64
N TYR A 737 -39.75 23.88 27.39
CA TYR A 737 -39.26 23.15 26.22
C TYR A 737 -38.07 23.89 25.62
N TYR A 738 -36.92 23.21 25.59
CA TYR A 738 -35.71 23.65 24.90
C TYR A 738 -35.63 22.90 23.58
N ILE A 739 -35.71 23.61 22.46
CA ILE A 739 -35.83 23.03 21.11
C ILE A 739 -34.54 23.33 20.32
N LYS A 740 -34.14 22.38 19.48
CA LYS A 740 -33.09 22.51 18.48
C LYS A 740 -33.67 22.02 17.16
N GLU A 741 -33.63 22.87 16.15
CA GLU A 741 -33.89 22.48 14.77
C GLU A 741 -32.57 22.11 14.07
N GLY A 742 -32.64 21.15 13.16
CA GLY A 742 -31.63 20.89 12.13
C GLY A 742 -32.29 21.03 10.76
N ASP A 743 -31.55 21.57 9.81
CA ASP A 743 -32.01 21.72 8.43
C ASP A 743 -32.12 20.34 7.76
N ASP A 744 -33.19 20.11 6.99
CA ASP A 744 -33.42 18.87 6.25
C ASP A 744 -32.64 18.82 4.92
N VAL A 745 -32.00 19.92 4.49
CA VAL A 745 -31.07 19.95 3.34
C VAL A 745 -29.81 19.10 3.59
N ASP A 746 -29.50 18.77 4.85
CA ASP A 746 -28.39 17.89 5.26
C ASP A 746 -28.73 16.38 5.17
N ALA A 747 -29.94 15.99 4.75
CA ALA A 747 -30.40 14.59 4.82
C ALA A 747 -29.96 13.68 3.66
N THR A 748 -29.29 14.21 2.64
CA THR A 748 -28.73 13.42 1.52
C THR A 748 -27.24 13.69 1.35
N ALA A 749 -26.43 13.19 2.28
CA ALA A 749 -24.98 13.02 2.13
C ALA A 749 -24.54 11.66 2.69
#